data_AF-A0A923ZIF8-F1
#
_entry.id   AF-A0A923ZIF8-F1
#
_cell.length_a   1.000
_cell.length_b   1.000
_cell.length_c   1.000
_cell.angle_alpha   90.00
_cell.angle_beta   90.00
_cell.angle_gamma   90.00
#
_symmetry.space_group_name_H-M   'P 1'
#
loop_
_entity.id
_entity.type
_entity.pdbx_description
1 polymer ?
#
loop_
_entity_poly.entity_id
_entity_poly.type
_entity_poly.pdbx_seq_one_letter_code
_entity_poly.pdbx_strand_id
1 'polypeptide(L)'
;MQIKVLIFFVIFSGSINVYTQSGQVALATTAVQVTVNAGKQFNPISKLVYGQFIELLFNYFEGGLWAEMIGDRKFFYPVNSTEKQSPVNTRTYLGRWKPVGDDAFVTMDSVHAFVGEHSPLIMLQKNTLHGVQQQNISLKKGKAYTGYIYLSAKPGVVVQVALQSNSSNKQQLLFKNLTSTFQKLPLRFIATADTDNASIEITGTGKGSFTIGTISLMPADNIEGFRKDILDHLKDMNMGMVRWGGNASSGYNWRDGIGNKDKRPPRYDYAWSAMESNDVGTDDYLRLCRLLNVAPYIGVNAGLGDANSAADWLQYVNGSTTTPMGKLRAANGHPLPYKVKWWGIGNEMYGEWQLGHMSIEHYIIKHKLFARALRKIDPTIYIVASGASPFETGSTSIYTNKPLVGKTPYLYGSEKDWSGNLLAYAADDFDFIAEHAYPISDSAYNEQKQTFVHVNDSLANRIRRLPNRIKCAAEAFREYKRKMQFIQQKGIKLAMDEWRMKDGWGLEDALSTAEAFQEIFRHTDIIAMSAYTSTGAPSCLLYSGTDAALQPNGLAIKLFADHYGELPVEVTGNAEQPQIMGTTNVDRPAVSSGSNTYPLDVTAALTKNRKKITIAVVNPTLQSQQVKLKFEGIQLEQKGKKWTISGTDLKAINKPGKKPVIEIVESTVTNQGVFQLDAASVTLFEIPVK
;
A
#
# COMPACT_ATOMS: atom_id res chain seq x y z
N MET A 1 -14.90 -73.41 -3.55
CA MET A 1 -15.43 -72.89 -2.27
C MET A 1 -16.35 -71.73 -2.61
N GLN A 2 -17.65 -71.93 -2.44
CA GLN A 2 -18.72 -70.99 -2.77
C GLN A 2 -18.76 -69.84 -1.76
N ILE A 3 -19.25 -68.67 -2.17
CA ILE A 3 -20.43 -68.02 -1.57
C ILE A 3 -21.05 -67.12 -2.65
N LYS A 4 -22.32 -67.41 -2.99
CA LYS A 4 -23.22 -66.57 -3.79
C LYS A 4 -23.96 -65.63 -2.84
N VAL A 5 -24.18 -64.38 -3.23
CA VAL A 5 -25.32 -63.58 -2.73
C VAL A 5 -25.99 -62.87 -3.91
N LEU A 6 -27.31 -63.03 -3.97
CA LEU A 6 -28.27 -62.58 -4.97
C LEU A 6 -28.99 -61.35 -4.38
N ILE A 7 -29.15 -60.25 -5.12
CA ILE A 7 -30.08 -59.17 -4.73
C ILE A 7 -30.91 -58.71 -5.94
N PHE A 8 -32.21 -58.59 -5.67
CA PHE A 8 -33.36 -58.38 -6.56
C PHE A 8 -33.41 -56.99 -7.21
N PHE A 9 -33.91 -56.94 -8.44
CA PHE A 9 -34.43 -55.74 -9.10
C PHE A 9 -35.90 -55.53 -8.75
N VAL A 10 -36.28 -54.30 -8.36
CA VAL A 10 -37.68 -53.85 -8.31
C VAL A 10 -37.82 -52.70 -9.31
N ILE A 11 -38.67 -52.90 -10.31
CA ILE A 11 -39.08 -51.90 -11.29
C ILE A 11 -40.37 -51.26 -10.78
N PHE A 12 -40.37 -49.93 -10.62
CA PHE A 12 -41.60 -49.14 -10.51
C PHE A 12 -41.67 -48.14 -11.66
N SER A 13 -42.67 -48.31 -12.51
CA SER A 13 -43.14 -47.36 -13.51
C SER A 13 -43.92 -46.24 -12.82
N GLY A 14 -43.45 -45.01 -12.94
CA GLY A 14 -44.12 -43.82 -12.42
C GLY A 14 -43.94 -42.65 -13.38
N SER A 15 -45.06 -42.14 -13.87
CA SER A 15 -45.21 -41.08 -14.85
C SER A 15 -44.46 -39.80 -14.46
N ILE A 16 -43.65 -39.28 -15.38
CA ILE A 16 -42.97 -37.98 -15.24
C ILE A 16 -44.02 -36.88 -15.46
N ASN A 17 -44.52 -36.30 -14.38
CA ASN A 17 -45.17 -34.99 -14.42
C ASN A 17 -44.07 -33.93 -14.51
N VAL A 18 -43.92 -33.32 -15.69
CA VAL A 18 -43.12 -32.12 -15.89
C VAL A 18 -43.81 -30.98 -15.16
N TYR A 19 -43.34 -30.65 -13.95
CA TYR A 19 -43.62 -29.35 -13.36
C TYR A 19 -42.75 -28.32 -14.09
N THR A 20 -43.34 -27.65 -15.08
CA THR A 20 -42.83 -26.36 -15.53
C THR A 20 -42.92 -25.39 -14.35
N GLN A 21 -41.76 -24.99 -13.81
CA GLN A 21 -41.69 -23.82 -12.93
C GLN A 21 -42.12 -22.61 -13.75
N SER A 22 -43.40 -22.29 -13.65
CA SER A 22 -43.99 -21.05 -14.11
C SER A 22 -43.47 -19.92 -13.21
N GLY A 23 -42.89 -18.91 -13.85
CA GLY A 23 -42.75 -17.54 -13.37
C GLY A 23 -42.32 -17.34 -11.92
N GLN A 24 -41.02 -17.26 -11.67
CA GLN A 24 -40.57 -16.27 -10.69
C GLN A 24 -40.94 -14.89 -11.24
N VAL A 25 -42.06 -14.35 -10.76
CA VAL A 25 -42.31 -12.92 -10.86
C VAL A 25 -41.15 -12.26 -10.12
N ALA A 26 -40.24 -11.63 -10.86
CA ALA A 26 -39.28 -10.71 -10.28
C ALA A 26 -40.09 -9.66 -9.54
N LEU A 27 -40.13 -9.75 -8.20
CA LEU A 27 -40.67 -8.67 -7.37
C LEU A 27 -39.88 -7.43 -7.79
N ALA A 28 -40.58 -6.45 -8.39
CA ALA A 28 -39.99 -5.18 -8.73
C ALA A 28 -39.37 -4.62 -7.44
N THR A 29 -38.04 -4.54 -7.39
CA THR A 29 -37.35 -3.87 -6.30
C THR A 29 -37.81 -2.41 -6.33
N THR A 30 -38.55 -2.00 -5.31
CA THR A 30 -39.02 -0.63 -5.18
C THR A 30 -37.81 0.30 -5.25
N ALA A 31 -37.78 1.22 -6.21
CA ALA A 31 -36.62 2.08 -6.42
C ALA A 31 -36.27 2.85 -5.14
N VAL A 32 -34.98 2.87 -4.78
CA VAL A 32 -34.48 3.66 -3.65
C VAL A 32 -34.63 5.13 -4.00
N GLN A 33 -35.35 5.89 -3.16
CA GLN A 33 -35.58 7.31 -3.38
C GLN A 33 -34.47 8.11 -2.69
N VAL A 34 -33.85 9.01 -3.43
CA VAL A 34 -32.72 9.81 -2.97
C VAL A 34 -32.96 11.27 -3.30
N THR A 35 -32.73 12.14 -2.33
CA THR A 35 -32.72 13.59 -2.53
C THR A 35 -31.29 14.10 -2.40
N VAL A 36 -30.83 14.81 -3.43
CA VAL A 36 -29.54 15.51 -3.48
C VAL A 36 -29.79 17.00 -3.33
N ASN A 37 -29.41 17.57 -2.20
CA ASN A 37 -29.64 18.98 -1.88
C ASN A 37 -28.36 19.81 -2.09
N ALA A 38 -28.22 20.38 -3.28
CA ALA A 38 -27.06 21.20 -3.65
C ALA A 38 -26.98 22.53 -2.89
N GLY A 39 -28.08 22.95 -2.24
CA GLY A 39 -28.13 24.12 -1.37
C GLY A 39 -27.44 23.91 -0.02
N LYS A 40 -27.23 22.65 0.41
CA LYS A 40 -26.53 22.31 1.65
C LYS A 40 -25.18 21.66 1.35
N GLN A 41 -24.16 22.51 1.21
CA GLN A 41 -22.77 22.11 0.94
C GLN A 41 -21.98 21.88 2.25
N PHE A 42 -21.02 20.98 2.20
CA PHE A 42 -20.06 20.70 3.28
C PHE A 42 -18.65 21.17 2.92
N ASN A 43 -17.70 20.93 3.82
CA ASN A 43 -16.31 21.32 3.64
C ASN A 43 -15.71 20.65 2.38
N PRO A 44 -14.86 21.37 1.62
CA PRO A 44 -14.25 20.81 0.41
C PRO A 44 -13.40 19.56 0.71
N ILE A 45 -13.43 18.60 -0.21
CA ILE A 45 -12.57 17.43 -0.18
C ILE A 45 -11.13 17.86 -0.50
N SER A 46 -10.21 17.53 0.40
CA SER A 46 -8.77 17.72 0.19
C SER A 46 -8.23 16.66 -0.77
N LYS A 47 -7.35 17.00 -1.70
CA LYS A 47 -6.69 15.99 -2.57
C LYS A 47 -5.94 14.93 -1.74
N LEU A 48 -5.47 15.28 -0.53
CA LEU A 48 -4.74 14.38 0.37
C LEU A 48 -5.59 13.20 0.88
N VAL A 49 -6.91 13.20 0.69
CA VAL A 49 -7.73 12.01 0.98
C VAL A 49 -7.51 10.90 -0.04
N TYR A 50 -7.03 11.21 -1.24
CA TYR A 50 -6.66 10.20 -2.23
C TYR A 50 -5.20 9.77 -2.04
N GLY A 51 -4.82 9.42 -0.80
CA GLY A 51 -3.45 9.03 -0.47
C GLY A 51 -3.20 7.52 -0.60
N GLN A 52 -1.93 7.16 -0.74
CA GLN A 52 -1.45 5.78 -0.63
C GLN A 52 -0.42 5.66 0.49
N PHE A 53 -0.30 4.44 1.01
CA PHE A 53 0.73 4.07 1.96
C PHE A 53 1.79 3.19 1.29
N ILE A 54 3.06 3.47 1.61
CA ILE A 54 4.21 2.66 1.23
C ILE A 54 5.08 2.39 2.46
N GLU A 55 5.71 1.24 2.45
CA GLU A 55 6.59 0.77 3.50
C GLU A 55 7.65 -0.14 2.86
N LEU A 56 8.75 -0.37 3.57
CA LEU A 56 9.77 -1.38 3.24
C LEU A 56 9.24 -2.82 3.49
N LEU A 57 8.01 -3.08 3.04
CA LEU A 57 7.16 -4.24 3.32
C LEU A 57 7.20 -5.26 2.16
N PHE A 58 7.22 -6.57 2.46
CA PHE A 58 6.87 -7.70 1.57
C PHE A 58 7.04 -7.49 0.03
N ASN A 59 8.24 -7.11 -0.42
CA ASN A 59 8.62 -6.91 -1.84
C ASN A 59 8.03 -5.66 -2.52
N TYR A 60 7.67 -4.62 -1.77
CA TYR A 60 7.12 -3.38 -2.32
C TYR A 60 8.07 -2.77 -3.38
N PHE A 61 9.36 -2.68 -3.05
CA PHE A 61 10.38 -2.15 -3.94
C PHE A 61 11.09 -3.25 -4.73
N GLU A 62 11.68 -4.25 -4.08
CA GLU A 62 12.41 -5.33 -4.77
C GLU A 62 11.49 -6.22 -5.61
N GLY A 63 11.78 -6.34 -6.91
CA GLY A 63 10.90 -7.05 -7.85
C GLY A 63 9.58 -6.34 -8.15
N GLY A 64 9.29 -5.26 -7.43
CA GLY A 64 8.12 -4.39 -7.56
C GLY A 64 8.51 -3.03 -8.13
N LEU A 65 8.20 -1.95 -7.41
CA LEU A 65 8.32 -0.59 -7.93
C LEU A 65 9.76 -0.20 -8.34
N TRP A 66 10.78 -0.73 -7.67
CA TRP A 66 12.18 -0.51 -8.02
C TRP A 66 12.63 -1.47 -9.13
N ALA A 67 13.28 -0.95 -10.17
CA ALA A 67 13.57 -1.71 -11.39
C ALA A 67 14.77 -2.65 -11.29
N GLU A 68 15.43 -2.73 -10.14
CA GLU A 68 16.53 -3.66 -9.93
C GLU A 68 16.03 -5.10 -10.02
N MET A 69 16.67 -5.87 -10.88
CA MET A 69 16.31 -7.27 -11.13
C MET A 69 17.19 -8.24 -10.34
N ILE A 70 18.30 -7.75 -9.76
CA ILE A 70 19.21 -8.56 -8.99
C ILE A 70 18.85 -8.47 -7.51
N GLY A 71 18.36 -9.59 -6.96
CA GLY A 71 18.17 -9.75 -5.53
C GLY A 71 19.50 -9.82 -4.80
N ASP A 72 19.53 -9.38 -3.53
CA ASP A 72 20.73 -9.38 -2.69
C ASP A 72 21.98 -8.85 -3.40
N ARG A 73 21.82 -7.79 -4.18
CA ARG A 73 22.86 -7.26 -5.08
C ARG A 73 24.09 -6.68 -4.40
N LYS A 74 24.05 -6.56 -3.07
CA LYS A 74 25.15 -6.11 -2.19
C LYS A 74 25.67 -7.24 -1.30
N PHE A 75 25.22 -8.48 -1.54
CA PHE A 75 25.68 -9.68 -0.83
C PHE A 75 25.55 -9.54 0.69
N PHE A 76 24.35 -9.23 1.19
CA PHE A 76 24.05 -9.29 2.62
C PHE A 76 24.14 -10.74 3.13
N TYR A 77 23.66 -11.70 2.33
CA TYR A 77 23.77 -13.11 2.67
C TYR A 77 25.07 -13.71 2.13
N PRO A 78 25.66 -14.67 2.85
CA PRO A 78 26.79 -15.42 2.33
C PRO A 78 26.39 -16.21 1.08
N VAL A 79 27.27 -16.22 0.09
CA VAL A 79 27.09 -17.01 -1.13
C VAL A 79 27.52 -18.45 -0.87
N ASN A 80 26.56 -19.37 -0.93
CA ASN A 80 26.77 -20.79 -0.63
C ASN A 80 25.64 -21.66 -1.20
N SER A 81 25.84 -22.99 -1.16
CA SER A 81 24.86 -23.94 -1.68
C SER A 81 23.73 -24.28 -0.71
N THR A 82 23.80 -23.90 0.57
CA THR A 82 22.71 -24.19 1.53
C THR A 82 21.38 -23.58 1.06
N GLU A 83 20.24 -24.18 1.44
CA GLU A 83 18.92 -23.61 1.17
C GLU A 83 18.40 -22.74 2.32
N LYS A 84 19.05 -22.76 3.49
CA LYS A 84 18.64 -21.92 4.62
C LYS A 84 19.31 -20.56 4.57
N GLN A 85 18.55 -19.51 4.87
CA GLN A 85 19.07 -18.17 5.12
C GLN A 85 19.06 -17.90 6.62
N SER A 86 20.13 -17.27 7.10
CA SER A 86 20.24 -16.80 8.47
C SER A 86 20.78 -15.37 8.43
N PRO A 87 20.03 -14.38 8.92
CA PRO A 87 18.66 -14.47 9.41
C PRO A 87 17.64 -14.88 8.32
N VAL A 88 16.49 -15.43 8.72
CA VAL A 88 15.41 -15.81 7.79
C VAL A 88 14.92 -14.59 7.02
N ASN A 89 14.53 -14.76 5.76
CA ASN A 89 13.90 -13.70 4.98
C ASN A 89 12.46 -14.08 4.62
N THR A 90 11.51 -13.20 4.90
CA THR A 90 10.08 -13.40 4.57
C THR A 90 9.71 -12.88 3.18
N ARG A 91 10.57 -12.09 2.52
CA ARG A 91 10.36 -11.57 1.17
C ARG A 91 10.36 -12.71 0.16
N THR A 92 9.28 -12.83 -0.61
CA THR A 92 9.13 -13.88 -1.63
C THR A 92 10.12 -13.68 -2.79
N TYR A 93 10.43 -12.44 -3.13
CA TYR A 93 11.38 -12.08 -4.18
C TYR A 93 12.70 -11.66 -3.54
N LEU A 94 13.54 -12.66 -3.28
CA LEU A 94 14.94 -12.44 -2.94
C LEU A 94 15.79 -13.39 -3.79
N GLY A 95 16.32 -12.85 -4.88
CA GLY A 95 17.31 -13.57 -5.68
C GLY A 95 18.46 -14.04 -4.79
N ARG A 96 18.77 -15.34 -4.85
CA ARG A 96 19.83 -15.97 -4.06
C ARG A 96 21.06 -16.21 -4.91
N TRP A 97 22.20 -15.75 -4.41
CA TRP A 97 23.49 -16.09 -4.97
C TRP A 97 23.91 -17.51 -4.58
N LYS A 98 24.28 -18.30 -5.59
CA LYS A 98 24.84 -19.65 -5.43
C LYS A 98 26.22 -19.70 -6.08
N PRO A 99 27.15 -20.51 -5.58
CA PRO A 99 28.41 -20.75 -6.27
C PRO A 99 28.20 -21.36 -7.65
N VAL A 100 29.10 -21.01 -8.58
CA VAL A 100 29.36 -21.76 -9.80
C VAL A 100 30.59 -22.62 -9.53
N GLY A 101 30.38 -23.93 -9.37
CA GLY A 101 31.38 -24.86 -8.84
C GLY A 101 31.16 -25.15 -7.36
N ASP A 102 32.22 -25.59 -6.68
CA ASP A 102 32.19 -25.94 -5.25
C ASP A 102 32.18 -24.69 -4.34
N ASP A 103 31.48 -24.78 -3.21
CA ASP A 103 31.43 -23.72 -2.18
C ASP A 103 32.82 -23.29 -1.70
N ALA A 104 33.81 -24.21 -1.70
CA ALA A 104 35.19 -23.93 -1.30
C ALA A 104 35.90 -22.85 -2.14
N PHE A 105 35.35 -22.50 -3.31
CA PHE A 105 35.89 -21.43 -4.15
C PHE A 105 35.34 -20.04 -3.82
N VAL A 106 34.38 -19.94 -2.91
CA VAL A 106 33.76 -18.67 -2.52
C VAL A 106 34.06 -18.39 -1.05
N THR A 107 34.73 -17.26 -0.79
CA THR A 107 34.99 -16.76 0.57
C THR A 107 34.32 -15.40 0.73
N MET A 108 33.58 -15.19 1.83
CA MET A 108 33.01 -13.87 2.14
C MET A 108 34.07 -13.02 2.87
N ASP A 109 34.73 -12.12 2.15
CA ASP A 109 35.80 -11.26 2.69
C ASP A 109 35.22 -10.05 3.42
N SER A 110 35.39 -10.01 4.74
CA SER A 110 34.96 -8.90 5.60
C SER A 110 36.00 -7.79 5.78
N VAL A 111 37.26 -8.03 5.38
CA VAL A 111 38.36 -7.07 5.53
C VAL A 111 38.35 -6.05 4.40
N HIS A 112 38.08 -6.51 3.18
CA HIS A 112 38.07 -5.66 1.98
C HIS A 112 36.67 -5.54 1.36
N ALA A 113 35.63 -5.56 2.20
CA ALA A 113 34.25 -5.44 1.76
C ALA A 113 34.03 -4.13 0.98
N PHE A 114 33.27 -4.20 -0.12
CA PHE A 114 32.86 -3.01 -0.87
C PHE A 114 31.82 -2.18 -0.13
N VAL A 115 30.84 -2.85 0.48
CA VAL A 115 29.73 -2.29 1.25
C VAL A 115 29.15 -3.40 2.14
N GLY A 116 28.51 -3.05 3.26
CA GLY A 116 27.96 -4.05 4.18
C GLY A 116 29.06 -4.78 4.97
N GLU A 117 28.77 -6.01 5.40
CA GLU A 117 29.67 -6.79 6.26
C GLU A 117 30.76 -7.55 5.49
N HIS A 118 30.52 -7.86 4.22
CA HIS A 118 31.46 -8.65 3.41
C HIS A 118 31.27 -8.44 1.89
N SER A 119 32.20 -8.99 1.11
CA SER A 119 32.08 -9.14 -0.33
C SER A 119 32.57 -10.52 -0.77
N PRO A 120 31.93 -11.17 -1.75
CA PRO A 120 32.37 -12.49 -2.21
C PRO A 120 33.69 -12.38 -2.97
N LEU A 121 34.69 -13.11 -2.49
CA LEU A 121 35.99 -13.35 -3.11
C LEU A 121 35.99 -14.76 -3.71
N ILE A 122 36.29 -14.84 -4.99
CA ILE A 122 36.27 -16.08 -5.78
C ILE A 122 37.69 -16.52 -6.08
N MET A 123 38.05 -17.71 -5.62
CA MET A 123 39.34 -18.35 -5.92
C MET A 123 39.27 -19.06 -7.27
N LEU A 124 40.33 -18.95 -8.08
CA LEU A 124 40.37 -19.48 -9.44
C LEU A 124 41.39 -20.61 -9.62
N GLN A 125 41.03 -21.59 -10.47
CA GLN A 125 41.89 -22.71 -10.85
C GLN A 125 42.01 -22.84 -12.38
N LYS A 126 43.01 -22.14 -12.95
CA LYS A 126 43.37 -22.23 -14.37
C LYS A 126 42.16 -21.99 -15.29
N ASN A 127 41.66 -23.05 -15.92
CA ASN A 127 40.62 -23.01 -16.96
C ASN A 127 39.23 -23.40 -16.44
N THR A 128 39.11 -23.82 -15.18
CA THR A 128 37.82 -24.12 -14.57
C THR A 128 37.12 -22.82 -14.21
N LEU A 129 35.86 -22.68 -14.64
CA LEU A 129 35.03 -21.54 -14.27
C LEU A 129 34.61 -21.68 -12.80
N HIS A 130 35.01 -20.71 -12.00
CA HIS A 130 34.50 -20.52 -10.65
C HIS A 130 33.85 -19.15 -10.55
N GLY A 131 32.81 -19.03 -9.74
CA GLY A 131 32.04 -17.81 -9.67
C GLY A 131 30.79 -17.92 -8.83
N VAL A 132 29.85 -17.04 -9.13
CA VAL A 132 28.54 -17.00 -8.50
C VAL A 132 27.46 -16.81 -9.56
N GLN A 133 26.25 -17.29 -9.26
CA GLN A 133 25.10 -17.14 -10.14
C GLN A 133 23.83 -16.83 -9.35
N GLN A 134 22.88 -16.21 -10.03
CA GLN A 134 21.51 -16.01 -9.57
C GLN A 134 20.54 -16.34 -10.71
N GLN A 135 19.40 -16.96 -10.38
CA GLN A 135 18.37 -17.42 -11.33
C GLN A 135 17.05 -16.64 -11.13
N ASN A 136 15.98 -17.04 -11.83
CA ASN A 136 14.64 -16.43 -11.77
C ASN A 136 14.59 -14.96 -12.21
N ILE A 137 15.42 -14.60 -13.19
CA ILE A 137 15.43 -13.26 -13.78
C ILE A 137 14.45 -13.22 -14.96
N SER A 138 13.47 -12.32 -14.91
CA SER A 138 12.49 -12.16 -15.98
C SER A 138 13.00 -11.27 -17.11
N LEU A 139 12.94 -11.78 -18.34
CA LEU A 139 13.36 -11.11 -19.57
C LEU A 139 12.21 -11.06 -20.58
N LYS A 140 12.14 -9.96 -21.33
CA LYS A 140 11.20 -9.74 -22.44
C LYS A 140 11.97 -9.65 -23.75
N LYS A 141 11.61 -10.47 -24.73
CA LYS A 141 12.30 -10.56 -26.02
C LYS A 141 12.41 -9.18 -26.68
N GLY A 142 13.60 -8.86 -27.17
CA GLY A 142 13.93 -7.58 -27.81
C GLY A 142 14.16 -6.43 -26.84
N LYS A 143 13.88 -6.59 -25.53
CA LYS A 143 14.11 -5.56 -24.53
C LYS A 143 15.59 -5.49 -24.15
N ALA A 144 16.10 -4.27 -24.05
CA ALA A 144 17.45 -4.02 -23.55
C ALA A 144 17.46 -3.96 -22.02
N TYR A 145 18.52 -4.50 -21.43
CA TYR A 145 18.80 -4.50 -20.00
C TYR A 145 20.18 -3.92 -19.77
N THR A 146 20.30 -2.95 -18.87
CA THR A 146 21.53 -2.19 -18.62
C THR A 146 21.84 -2.15 -17.15
N GLY A 147 23.12 -2.07 -16.83
CA GLY A 147 23.57 -1.97 -15.45
C GLY A 147 25.07 -1.88 -15.36
N TYR A 148 25.62 -2.40 -14.27
CA TYR A 148 27.05 -2.38 -14.02
C TYR A 148 27.43 -3.39 -12.94
N ILE A 149 28.72 -3.67 -12.82
CA ILE A 149 29.30 -4.49 -11.75
C ILE A 149 30.57 -3.82 -11.21
N TYR A 150 30.82 -3.91 -9.91
CA TYR A 150 32.11 -3.54 -9.31
C TYR A 150 32.96 -4.79 -9.14
N LEU A 151 34.14 -4.80 -9.79
CA LEU A 151 35.09 -5.90 -9.72
C LEU A 151 36.48 -5.40 -9.31
N SER A 152 37.16 -6.18 -8.48
CA SER A 152 38.61 -6.12 -8.30
C SER A 152 39.20 -7.50 -8.53
N ALA A 153 40.38 -7.61 -9.13
CA ALA A 153 41.01 -8.90 -9.36
C ALA A 153 42.53 -8.84 -9.29
N LYS A 154 43.16 -10.01 -9.06
CA LYS A 154 44.60 -10.16 -9.22
C LYS A 154 44.99 -10.00 -10.71
N PRO A 155 46.23 -9.54 -11.00
CA PRO A 155 46.69 -9.39 -12.38
C PRO A 155 46.56 -10.70 -13.18
N GLY A 156 46.08 -10.59 -14.42
CA GLY A 156 45.91 -11.72 -15.33
C GLY A 156 44.61 -12.52 -15.17
N VAL A 157 43.75 -12.17 -14.21
CA VAL A 157 42.39 -12.74 -14.11
C VAL A 157 41.48 -12.15 -15.18
N VAL A 158 40.67 -13.01 -15.82
CA VAL A 158 39.59 -12.61 -16.72
C VAL A 158 38.26 -12.94 -16.06
N VAL A 159 37.38 -11.95 -15.94
CA VAL A 159 36.03 -12.15 -15.39
C VAL A 159 35.01 -12.05 -16.53
N GLN A 160 34.10 -13.03 -16.57
CA GLN A 160 32.96 -13.09 -17.44
C GLN A 160 31.68 -12.78 -16.66
N VAL A 161 30.86 -11.88 -17.19
CA VAL A 161 29.46 -11.73 -16.75
C VAL A 161 28.57 -12.18 -17.89
N ALA A 162 27.73 -13.19 -17.63
CA ALA A 162 26.83 -13.75 -18.63
C ALA A 162 25.38 -13.69 -18.19
N LEU A 163 24.49 -13.36 -19.12
CA LEU A 163 23.03 -13.47 -18.97
C LEU A 163 22.56 -14.57 -19.92
N GLN A 164 21.84 -15.57 -19.40
CA GLN A 164 21.39 -16.71 -20.19
C GLN A 164 19.95 -17.11 -19.84
N SER A 165 19.12 -17.35 -20.85
CA SER A 165 17.78 -17.95 -20.68
C SER A 165 17.79 -19.46 -20.92
N ASN A 166 18.74 -19.94 -21.73
CA ASN A 166 19.10 -21.35 -21.90
C ASN A 166 20.50 -21.43 -22.55
N SER A 167 21.02 -22.64 -22.73
CA SER A 167 22.35 -22.87 -23.33
C SER A 167 22.52 -22.23 -24.71
N SER A 168 21.47 -22.18 -25.51
CA SER A 168 21.47 -21.57 -26.85
C SER A 168 21.30 -20.05 -26.85
N ASN A 169 20.94 -19.45 -25.71
CA ASN A 169 20.67 -18.02 -25.55
C ASN A 169 21.53 -17.42 -24.44
N LYS A 170 22.86 -17.56 -24.57
CA LYS A 170 23.86 -16.98 -23.67
C LYS A 170 24.49 -15.73 -24.29
N GLN A 171 24.41 -14.60 -23.58
CA GLN A 171 25.18 -13.40 -23.89
C GLN A 171 26.24 -13.21 -22.80
N GLN A 172 27.45 -12.85 -23.19
CA GLN A 172 28.57 -12.74 -22.27
C GLN A 172 29.41 -11.49 -22.53
N LEU A 173 29.85 -10.87 -21.44
CA LEU A 173 30.78 -9.75 -21.42
C LEU A 173 32.06 -10.21 -20.74
N LEU A 174 33.21 -9.95 -21.38
CA LEU A 174 34.53 -10.33 -20.88
C LEU A 174 35.28 -9.08 -20.40
N PHE A 175 35.65 -9.08 -19.13
CA PHE A 175 36.45 -8.04 -18.51
C PHE A 175 37.89 -8.55 -18.28
N LYS A 176 38.84 -7.87 -18.92
CA LYS A 176 40.28 -8.14 -18.87
C LYS A 176 40.98 -6.93 -18.23
N ASN A 177 42.25 -7.10 -17.83
CA ASN A 177 43.09 -6.03 -17.26
C ASN A 177 42.50 -5.38 -15.99
N LEU A 178 41.83 -6.19 -15.16
CA LEU A 178 41.31 -5.76 -13.87
C LEU A 178 42.44 -5.50 -12.87
N THR A 179 42.23 -4.53 -11.97
CA THR A 179 43.18 -4.17 -10.90
C THR A 179 42.73 -4.72 -9.55
N SER A 180 43.62 -4.67 -8.56
CA SER A 180 43.31 -5.01 -7.18
C SER A 180 42.39 -4.02 -6.47
N THR A 181 42.04 -2.89 -7.08
CA THR A 181 41.02 -1.95 -6.61
C THR A 181 39.71 -2.12 -7.37
N PHE A 182 38.58 -1.90 -6.72
CA PHE A 182 37.26 -2.02 -7.34
C PHE A 182 37.08 -1.03 -8.50
N GLN A 183 36.68 -1.56 -9.65
CA GLN A 183 36.34 -0.80 -10.85
C GLN A 183 34.86 -1.01 -11.20
N LYS A 184 34.16 0.07 -11.55
CA LYS A 184 32.79 0.01 -12.05
C LYS A 184 32.81 -0.29 -13.55
N LEU A 185 32.19 -1.40 -13.94
CA LEU A 185 32.21 -1.91 -15.31
C LEU A 185 30.78 -2.00 -15.85
N PRO A 186 30.50 -1.49 -17.06
CA PRO A 186 29.14 -1.42 -17.59
C PRO A 186 28.64 -2.80 -18.04
N LEU A 187 27.35 -3.04 -17.85
CA LEU A 187 26.64 -4.21 -18.36
C LEU A 187 25.56 -3.75 -19.34
N ARG A 188 25.45 -4.46 -20.47
CA ARG A 188 24.36 -4.29 -21.43
C ARG A 188 24.05 -5.62 -22.11
N PHE A 189 22.77 -5.98 -22.11
CA PHE A 189 22.24 -7.18 -22.76
C PHE A 189 20.98 -6.82 -23.54
N ILE A 190 20.66 -7.59 -24.58
CA ILE A 190 19.39 -7.49 -25.30
C ILE A 190 18.76 -8.88 -25.27
N ALA A 191 17.64 -9.05 -24.56
CA ALA A 191 17.04 -10.37 -24.41
C ALA A 191 16.59 -10.93 -25.77
N THR A 192 16.94 -12.19 -26.05
CA THR A 192 16.60 -12.87 -27.32
C THR A 192 15.32 -13.70 -27.24
N ALA A 193 14.80 -13.92 -26.03
CA ALA A 193 13.59 -14.67 -25.75
C ALA A 193 12.86 -14.11 -24.52
N ASP A 194 11.55 -14.35 -24.44
CA ASP A 194 10.76 -14.15 -23.23
C ASP A 194 11.05 -15.30 -22.25
N THR A 195 11.29 -14.98 -20.98
CA THR A 195 11.46 -15.98 -19.92
C THR A 195 11.28 -15.34 -18.55
N ASP A 196 10.86 -16.10 -17.56
CA ASP A 196 10.87 -15.75 -16.14
C ASP A 196 12.05 -16.39 -15.37
N ASN A 197 12.83 -17.23 -16.05
CA ASN A 197 13.85 -18.09 -15.45
C ASN A 197 15.24 -17.92 -16.10
N ALA A 198 15.62 -16.70 -16.48
CA ALA A 198 17.00 -16.44 -16.87
C ALA A 198 17.94 -16.49 -15.65
N SER A 199 19.21 -16.77 -15.91
CA SER A 199 20.28 -16.66 -14.93
C SER A 199 21.32 -15.63 -15.33
N ILE A 200 21.89 -14.98 -14.32
CA ILE A 200 23.10 -14.18 -14.43
C ILE A 200 24.25 -14.92 -13.73
N GLU A 201 25.37 -15.08 -14.43
CA GLU A 201 26.57 -15.74 -13.93
C GLU A 201 27.74 -14.76 -13.93
N ILE A 202 28.48 -14.69 -12.84
CA ILE A 202 29.73 -13.93 -12.71
C ILE A 202 30.83 -14.95 -12.43
N THR A 203 31.63 -15.27 -13.44
CA THR A 203 32.63 -16.33 -13.39
C THR A 203 34.00 -15.82 -13.81
N GLY A 204 35.07 -16.46 -13.37
CA GLY A 204 36.43 -16.09 -13.76
C GLY A 204 37.28 -17.28 -14.17
N THR A 205 38.35 -16.99 -14.92
CA THR A 205 39.44 -17.91 -15.22
C THR A 205 40.80 -17.23 -15.01
N GLY A 206 41.86 -18.03 -14.90
CA GLY A 206 43.23 -17.55 -14.64
C GLY A 206 43.80 -18.07 -13.32
N LYS A 207 44.79 -17.34 -12.78
CA LYS A 207 45.43 -17.63 -11.49
C LYS A 207 45.11 -16.52 -10.49
N GLY A 208 44.80 -16.88 -9.24
CA GLY A 208 44.51 -15.94 -8.17
C GLY A 208 43.02 -15.85 -7.86
N SER A 209 42.52 -14.63 -7.66
CA SER A 209 41.13 -14.38 -7.27
C SER A 209 40.57 -13.09 -7.85
N PHE A 210 39.25 -12.98 -7.83
CA PHE A 210 38.53 -11.72 -8.01
C PHE A 210 37.48 -11.54 -6.92
N THR A 211 37.11 -10.30 -6.63
CA THR A 211 36.10 -9.92 -5.64
C THR A 211 35.01 -9.14 -6.34
N ILE A 212 33.75 -9.41 -5.97
CA ILE A 212 32.58 -8.69 -6.48
C ILE A 212 32.11 -7.74 -5.40
N GLY A 213 31.97 -6.45 -5.73
CA GLY A 213 31.51 -5.45 -4.77
C GLY A 213 29.99 -5.35 -4.73
N THR A 214 29.39 -4.92 -5.84
CA THR A 214 27.95 -4.93 -6.08
C THR A 214 27.69 -5.06 -7.58
N ILE A 215 26.51 -5.53 -7.95
CA ILE A 215 26.03 -5.61 -9.33
C ILE A 215 24.67 -4.93 -9.44
N SER A 216 24.33 -4.41 -10.61
CA SER A 216 23.00 -3.92 -10.95
C SER A 216 22.63 -4.40 -12.33
N LEU A 217 21.36 -4.78 -12.51
CA LEU A 217 20.77 -4.98 -13.83
C LEU A 217 19.32 -4.50 -13.79
N MET A 218 18.99 -3.57 -14.68
CA MET A 218 17.65 -2.99 -14.80
C MET A 218 17.18 -3.03 -16.26
N PRO A 219 15.86 -3.08 -16.52
CA PRO A 219 15.32 -2.76 -17.84
C PRO A 219 15.82 -1.37 -18.28
N ALA A 220 16.29 -1.24 -19.52
CA ALA A 220 16.90 0.00 -20.01
C ALA A 220 15.91 1.18 -20.13
N ASP A 221 14.61 0.90 -20.09
CA ASP A 221 13.51 1.87 -20.11
C ASP A 221 13.03 2.29 -18.71
N ASN A 222 13.74 1.88 -17.64
CA ASN A 222 13.46 2.38 -16.28
C ASN A 222 13.55 3.91 -16.22
N ILE A 223 12.77 4.51 -15.33
CA ILE A 223 12.71 5.96 -15.13
C ILE A 223 13.32 6.26 -13.76
N GLU A 224 14.55 6.80 -13.75
CA GLU A 224 15.29 7.14 -12.52
C GLU A 224 15.40 5.96 -11.54
N GLY A 225 15.46 4.72 -12.05
CA GLY A 225 15.51 3.48 -11.27
C GLY A 225 14.15 2.84 -10.98
N PHE A 226 13.03 3.51 -11.29
CA PHE A 226 11.68 2.96 -11.13
C PHE A 226 11.20 2.21 -12.37
N ARG A 227 10.40 1.18 -12.16
CA ARG A 227 9.73 0.45 -13.24
C ARG A 227 8.73 1.36 -13.96
N LYS A 228 8.91 1.49 -15.27
CA LYS A 228 8.08 2.36 -16.11
C LYS A 228 6.60 1.97 -16.08
N ASP A 229 6.29 0.69 -16.22
CA ASP A 229 4.91 0.19 -16.27
C ASP A 229 4.15 0.39 -14.95
N ILE A 230 4.82 0.17 -13.82
CA ILE A 230 4.28 0.48 -12.48
C ILE A 230 4.09 2.00 -12.32
N LEU A 231 5.09 2.80 -12.71
CA LEU A 231 5.01 4.26 -12.60
C LEU A 231 3.86 4.85 -13.43
N ASP A 232 3.62 4.31 -14.61
CA ASP A 232 2.51 4.73 -15.47
C ASP A 232 1.15 4.46 -14.80
N HIS A 233 0.94 3.28 -14.21
CA HIS A 233 -0.28 2.99 -13.45
C HIS A 233 -0.45 3.90 -12.23
N LEU A 234 0.62 4.16 -11.48
CA LEU A 234 0.56 5.02 -10.30
C LEU A 234 0.25 6.49 -10.68
N LYS A 235 0.78 6.99 -11.80
CA LYS A 235 0.41 8.32 -12.32
C LYS A 235 -1.07 8.39 -12.66
N ASP A 236 -1.61 7.32 -13.26
CA ASP A 236 -3.01 7.26 -13.66
C ASP A 236 -3.97 7.22 -12.46
N MET A 237 -3.53 6.85 -11.25
CA MET A 237 -4.38 6.89 -10.05
C MET A 237 -4.63 8.31 -9.51
N ASN A 238 -3.89 9.32 -9.98
CA ASN A 238 -4.07 10.74 -9.61
C ASN A 238 -4.11 10.99 -8.08
N MET A 239 -3.22 10.32 -7.36
CA MET A 239 -3.13 10.39 -5.90
C MET A 239 -2.80 11.82 -5.42
N GLY A 240 -3.13 12.11 -4.16
CA GLY A 240 -2.77 13.37 -3.50
C GLY A 240 -1.50 13.30 -2.64
N MET A 241 -1.23 12.15 -2.06
CA MET A 241 -0.19 11.96 -1.06
C MET A 241 0.34 10.52 -1.09
N VAL A 242 1.60 10.34 -0.72
CA VAL A 242 2.14 9.02 -0.42
C VAL A 242 2.80 9.05 0.95
N ARG A 243 2.29 8.26 1.91
CA ARG A 243 2.89 8.06 3.23
C ARG A 243 3.98 7.01 3.17
N TRP A 244 5.20 7.34 3.55
CA TRP A 244 6.28 6.40 3.80
C TRP A 244 6.41 6.18 5.31
N GLY A 245 6.02 5.00 5.79
CA GLY A 245 6.00 4.70 7.22
C GLY A 245 5.84 3.22 7.51
N GLY A 246 4.97 2.89 8.47
CA GLY A 246 4.69 1.53 8.90
C GLY A 246 5.64 1.02 9.97
N ASN A 247 5.56 -0.28 10.26
CA ASN A 247 6.36 -0.97 11.26
C ASN A 247 7.87 -0.88 11.01
N ALA A 248 8.30 -0.98 9.74
CA ALA A 248 9.69 -0.90 9.33
C ALA A 248 10.34 0.43 9.73
N SER A 249 9.57 1.52 9.78
CA SER A 249 10.08 2.85 10.16
C SER A 249 10.67 2.87 11.58
N SER A 250 10.16 2.04 12.50
CA SER A 250 10.59 1.99 13.91
C SER A 250 11.95 1.33 14.13
N GLY A 251 12.48 0.63 13.12
CA GLY A 251 13.85 0.10 13.09
C GLY A 251 14.76 0.78 12.07
N TYR A 252 14.22 1.71 11.26
CA TYR A 252 14.92 2.28 10.11
C TYR A 252 15.87 3.42 10.51
N ASN A 253 17.09 3.40 9.97
CA ASN A 253 18.03 4.51 10.02
C ASN A 253 18.09 5.19 8.65
N TRP A 254 17.46 6.36 8.53
CA TRP A 254 17.35 7.09 7.27
C TRP A 254 18.70 7.45 6.62
N ARG A 255 19.79 7.52 7.41
CA ARG A 255 21.14 7.78 6.90
C ARG A 255 21.70 6.62 6.09
N ASP A 256 21.24 5.40 6.35
CA ASP A 256 21.61 4.23 5.52
C ASP A 256 21.00 4.33 4.11
N GLY A 257 19.95 5.16 3.92
CA GLY A 257 19.25 5.38 2.66
C GLY A 257 19.66 6.62 1.86
N ILE A 258 20.75 7.33 2.18
CA ILE A 258 21.15 8.55 1.44
C ILE A 258 22.50 8.38 0.72
N GLY A 259 22.79 9.29 -0.22
CA GLY A 259 24.07 9.29 -0.94
C GLY A 259 24.16 8.20 -2.01
N ASN A 260 25.40 7.77 -2.33
CA ASN A 260 25.64 6.79 -3.39
C ASN A 260 25.00 5.45 -3.07
N LYS A 261 23.98 5.07 -3.85
CA LYS A 261 23.20 3.82 -3.66
C LYS A 261 24.06 2.56 -3.58
N ASP A 262 25.17 2.51 -4.31
CA ASP A 262 26.09 1.36 -4.31
C ASP A 262 26.84 1.20 -2.97
N LYS A 263 26.91 2.28 -2.17
CA LYS A 263 27.60 2.32 -0.86
C LYS A 263 26.66 2.39 0.34
N ARG A 264 25.35 2.37 0.09
CA ARG A 264 24.33 2.24 1.15
C ARG A 264 24.34 0.82 1.70
N PRO A 265 24.53 0.62 3.01
CA PRO A 265 24.64 -0.72 3.58
C PRO A 265 23.31 -1.46 3.51
N PRO A 266 23.26 -2.73 3.06
CA PRO A 266 22.09 -3.55 3.31
C PRO A 266 21.92 -3.80 4.81
N ARG A 267 20.68 -3.82 5.30
CA ARG A 267 20.34 -4.02 6.71
C ARG A 267 19.31 -5.13 6.85
N TYR A 268 19.15 -5.64 8.05
CA TYR A 268 18.03 -6.52 8.37
C TYR A 268 16.92 -5.70 9.01
N ASP A 269 15.74 -5.71 8.38
CA ASP A 269 14.52 -5.20 8.95
C ASP A 269 13.88 -6.27 9.85
N TYR A 270 13.80 -5.95 11.13
CA TYR A 270 13.23 -6.83 12.15
C TYR A 270 11.70 -6.78 12.19
N ALA A 271 11.06 -5.73 11.68
CA ALA A 271 9.61 -5.62 11.66
C ALA A 271 9.02 -6.69 10.73
N TRP A 272 9.59 -6.83 9.53
CA TRP A 272 9.14 -7.82 8.55
C TRP A 272 10.02 -9.04 8.42
N SER A 273 11.10 -9.13 9.20
CA SER A 273 12.07 -10.24 9.11
C SER A 273 12.61 -10.41 7.69
N ALA A 274 13.16 -9.33 7.14
CA ALA A 274 13.63 -9.27 5.77
C ALA A 274 14.90 -8.43 5.63
N MET A 275 15.77 -8.81 4.71
CA MET A 275 16.87 -7.97 4.27
C MET A 275 16.34 -6.77 3.47
N GLU A 276 16.71 -5.58 3.90
CA GLU A 276 16.49 -4.29 3.25
C GLU A 276 17.77 -3.85 2.54
N SER A 277 17.69 -3.66 1.22
CA SER A 277 18.83 -3.31 0.39
C SER A 277 19.30 -1.85 0.57
N ASN A 278 18.43 -0.97 1.05
CA ASN A 278 18.57 0.49 1.06
C ASN A 278 18.80 1.09 -0.34
N ASP A 279 18.38 0.39 -1.40
CA ASP A 279 18.44 0.92 -2.76
C ASP A 279 17.44 2.06 -2.97
N VAL A 280 16.26 1.98 -2.36
CA VAL A 280 15.29 3.08 -2.30
C VAL A 280 15.39 3.75 -0.94
N GLY A 281 15.88 4.99 -0.96
CA GLY A 281 16.07 5.80 0.23
C GLY A 281 15.36 7.16 0.15
N THR A 282 15.74 8.09 1.04
CA THR A 282 15.08 9.41 1.17
C THR A 282 14.98 10.12 -0.18
N ASP A 283 16.10 10.24 -0.90
CA ASP A 283 16.15 10.98 -2.15
C ASP A 283 15.34 10.28 -3.26
N ASP A 284 15.30 8.95 -3.26
CA ASP A 284 14.63 8.14 -4.27
C ASP A 284 13.11 8.19 -4.08
N TYR A 285 12.62 8.07 -2.85
CA TYR A 285 11.21 8.32 -2.52
C TYR A 285 10.76 9.73 -2.89
N LEU A 286 11.56 10.75 -2.60
CA LEU A 286 11.18 12.12 -2.95
C LEU A 286 11.20 12.35 -4.46
N ARG A 287 12.06 11.65 -5.21
CA ARG A 287 11.97 11.58 -6.69
C ARG A 287 10.69 10.89 -7.15
N LEU A 288 10.30 9.77 -6.53
CA LEU A 288 9.04 9.10 -6.82
C LEU A 288 7.86 10.05 -6.61
N CYS A 289 7.80 10.75 -5.46
CA CYS A 289 6.74 11.72 -5.19
C CYS A 289 6.70 12.84 -6.23
N ARG A 290 7.86 13.33 -6.68
CA ARG A 290 7.95 14.31 -7.78
C ARG A 290 7.44 13.73 -9.10
N LEU A 291 7.84 12.52 -9.47
CA LEU A 291 7.42 11.85 -10.71
C LEU A 291 5.91 11.59 -10.75
N LEU A 292 5.31 11.34 -9.59
CA LEU A 292 3.86 11.13 -9.42
C LEU A 292 3.07 12.43 -9.20
N ASN A 293 3.76 13.56 -8.96
CA ASN A 293 3.15 14.84 -8.57
C ASN A 293 2.25 14.72 -7.31
N VAL A 294 2.80 14.11 -6.25
CA VAL A 294 2.11 13.86 -4.97
C VAL A 294 2.86 14.49 -3.80
N ALA A 295 2.13 14.79 -2.73
CA ALA A 295 2.74 15.26 -1.48
C ALA A 295 3.47 14.11 -0.76
N PRO A 296 4.73 14.30 -0.33
CA PRO A 296 5.41 13.35 0.53
C PRO A 296 4.95 13.49 1.98
N TYR A 297 4.70 12.36 2.64
CA TYR A 297 4.46 12.21 4.08
C TYR A 297 5.46 11.19 4.64
N ILE A 298 6.37 11.62 5.49
CA ILE A 298 7.42 10.78 6.10
C ILE A 298 7.07 10.45 7.56
N GLY A 299 7.02 9.15 7.90
CA GLY A 299 7.01 8.66 9.27
C GLY A 299 8.43 8.51 9.82
N VAL A 300 8.74 9.17 10.94
CA VAL A 300 10.05 9.10 11.58
C VAL A 300 10.14 7.92 12.55
N ASN A 301 11.36 7.43 12.74
CA ASN A 301 11.65 6.39 13.72
C ASN A 301 11.51 6.94 15.16
N ALA A 302 10.32 6.84 15.74
CA ALA A 302 10.07 7.10 17.16
C ALA A 302 10.09 5.83 18.02
N GLY A 303 10.33 4.66 17.43
CA GLY A 303 10.56 3.39 18.12
C GLY A 303 11.94 3.35 18.72
N LEU A 304 12.91 2.81 17.98
CA LEU A 304 14.30 2.70 18.42
C LEU A 304 15.11 4.00 18.23
N GLY A 305 14.60 4.94 17.43
CA GLY A 305 15.24 6.22 17.14
C GLY A 305 14.97 7.33 18.17
N ASP A 306 15.56 8.49 17.90
CA ASP A 306 15.53 9.70 18.74
C ASP A 306 15.19 10.99 17.96
N ALA A 307 14.85 12.04 18.72
CA ALA A 307 14.39 13.32 18.20
C ALA A 307 15.47 14.08 17.39
N ASN A 308 16.76 13.92 17.72
CA ASN A 308 17.84 14.57 16.98
C ASN A 308 18.00 13.92 15.60
N SER A 309 17.91 12.59 15.53
CA SER A 309 17.94 11.88 14.26
C SER A 309 16.79 12.31 13.33
N ALA A 310 15.59 12.50 13.87
CA ALA A 310 14.43 13.02 13.13
C ALA A 310 14.64 14.48 12.68
N ALA A 311 15.14 15.35 13.56
CA ALA A 311 15.45 16.74 13.22
C ALA A 311 16.54 16.86 12.14
N ASP A 312 17.58 16.02 12.20
CA ASP A 312 18.61 15.95 11.16
C ASP A 312 18.02 15.50 9.82
N TRP A 313 17.06 14.57 9.83
CA TRP A 313 16.37 14.14 8.62
C TRP A 313 15.57 15.30 8.00
N LEU A 314 14.81 16.02 8.82
CA LEU A 314 14.09 17.22 8.37
C LEU A 314 15.07 18.29 7.87
N GLN A 315 16.20 18.51 8.54
CA GLN A 315 17.22 19.47 8.09
C GLN A 315 17.87 19.02 6.78
N TYR A 316 18.07 17.70 6.58
CA TYR A 316 18.54 17.14 5.33
C TYR A 316 17.59 17.46 4.18
N VAL A 317 16.28 17.27 4.36
CA VAL A 317 15.32 17.49 3.27
C VAL A 317 14.91 18.95 3.08
N ASN A 318 14.87 19.78 4.14
CA ASN A 318 14.34 21.15 4.07
C ASN A 318 15.41 22.25 4.27
N GLY A 319 16.57 21.94 4.85
CA GLY A 319 17.60 22.93 5.15
C GLY A 319 18.29 23.51 3.90
N SER A 320 18.78 24.75 4.01
CA SER A 320 19.63 25.37 2.97
C SER A 320 20.99 24.67 2.87
N THR A 321 21.73 24.90 1.79
CA THR A 321 23.07 24.33 1.58
C THR A 321 24.12 24.83 2.59
N THR A 322 23.78 25.80 3.43
CA THR A 322 24.64 26.34 4.50
C THR A 322 24.47 25.60 5.83
N THR A 323 23.42 24.80 6.01
CA THR A 323 23.26 23.95 7.20
C THR A 323 24.04 22.64 7.04
N PRO A 324 24.44 21.97 8.13
CA PRO A 324 25.18 20.71 8.05
C PRO A 324 24.47 19.66 7.18
N MET A 325 23.18 19.42 7.42
CA MET A 325 22.45 18.38 6.69
C MET A 325 22.01 18.83 5.29
N GLY A 326 21.76 20.13 5.08
CA GLY A 326 21.49 20.64 3.73
C GLY A 326 22.73 20.65 2.84
N LYS A 327 23.93 20.85 3.41
CA LYS A 327 25.22 20.65 2.71
C LYS A 327 25.42 19.18 2.34
N LEU A 328 25.07 18.25 3.24
CA LEU A 328 25.13 16.81 2.95
C LEU A 328 24.19 16.43 1.80
N ARG A 329 22.94 16.91 1.80
CA ARG A 329 21.99 16.72 0.69
C ARG A 329 22.54 17.27 -0.64
N ALA A 330 23.15 18.46 -0.61
CA ALA A 330 23.79 19.04 -1.78
C ALA A 330 24.96 18.18 -2.30
N ALA A 331 25.81 17.68 -1.39
CA ALA A 331 26.91 16.78 -1.74
C ALA A 331 26.42 15.44 -2.30
N ASN A 332 25.24 14.98 -1.86
CA ASN A 332 24.56 13.80 -2.40
C ASN A 332 23.88 14.05 -3.76
N GLY A 333 24.02 15.26 -4.33
CA GLY A 333 23.57 15.59 -5.68
C GLY A 333 22.24 16.35 -5.75
N HIS A 334 21.67 16.79 -4.64
CA HIS A 334 20.43 17.56 -4.62
C HIS A 334 20.56 18.87 -3.81
N PRO A 335 21.04 19.97 -4.41
CA PRO A 335 21.30 21.20 -3.67
C PRO A 335 20.03 21.91 -3.17
N LEU A 336 18.92 21.82 -3.89
CA LEU A 336 17.67 22.49 -3.51
C LEU A 336 16.94 21.77 -2.36
N PRO A 337 16.30 22.48 -1.43
CA PRO A 337 15.41 21.84 -0.45
C PRO A 337 14.20 21.17 -1.11
N TYR A 338 13.82 20.01 -0.61
CA TYR A 338 12.61 19.29 -1.03
C TYR A 338 11.32 19.89 -0.48
N LYS A 339 11.40 20.59 0.67
CA LYS A 339 10.26 21.26 1.34
C LYS A 339 9.14 20.29 1.76
N VAL A 340 9.51 19.14 2.31
CA VAL A 340 8.58 18.13 2.85
C VAL A 340 7.77 18.74 4.00
N LYS A 341 6.45 18.60 3.95
CA LYS A 341 5.51 19.22 4.91
C LYS A 341 4.93 18.26 5.93
N TRP A 342 4.71 17.01 5.58
CA TRP A 342 3.94 16.07 6.40
C TRP A 342 4.86 15.09 7.12
N TRP A 343 4.79 15.08 8.44
CA TRP A 343 5.67 14.28 9.29
C TRP A 343 4.91 13.52 10.37
N GLY A 344 5.04 12.21 10.36
CA GLY A 344 4.46 11.31 11.35
C GLY A 344 5.49 11.00 12.42
N ILE A 345 5.13 11.09 13.69
CA ILE A 345 6.05 10.77 14.79
C ILE A 345 5.82 9.32 15.23
N GLY A 346 6.58 8.39 14.66
CA GLY A 346 6.41 6.96 14.92
C GLY A 346 5.25 6.31 14.16
N ASN A 347 4.95 5.08 14.53
CA ASN A 347 3.89 4.26 13.95
C ASN A 347 3.36 3.29 15.01
N GLU A 348 2.06 3.27 15.27
CA GLU A 348 1.37 2.34 16.19
C GLU A 348 2.14 2.05 17.50
N MET A 349 2.70 3.08 18.15
CA MET A 349 3.63 2.88 19.28
C MET A 349 2.99 2.20 20.51
N TYR A 350 1.67 2.06 20.51
CA TYR A 350 0.87 1.34 21.50
C TYR A 350 0.91 -0.20 21.30
N GLY A 351 1.18 -0.67 20.08
CA GLY A 351 1.07 -2.07 19.69
C GLY A 351 2.31 -2.88 20.06
N GLU A 352 2.13 -4.01 20.75
CA GLU A 352 3.24 -4.87 21.20
C GLU A 352 4.04 -5.56 20.07
N TRP A 353 3.53 -5.53 18.84
CA TRP A 353 4.26 -5.98 17.65
C TRP A 353 5.32 -4.96 17.20
N GLN A 354 5.22 -3.73 17.67
CA GLN A 354 6.01 -2.63 17.17
C GLN A 354 7.39 -2.58 17.82
N LEU A 355 8.43 -2.37 17.01
CA LEU A 355 9.79 -2.17 17.50
C LEU A 355 9.83 -0.92 18.39
N GLY A 356 10.23 -1.10 19.66
CA GLY A 356 10.25 -0.01 20.63
C GLY A 356 8.86 0.44 21.07
N HIS A 357 7.83 -0.42 21.02
CA HIS A 357 6.52 -0.12 21.62
C HIS A 357 6.68 0.33 23.08
N MET A 358 5.78 1.21 23.54
CA MET A 358 5.90 1.84 24.84
C MET A 358 4.55 2.16 25.46
N SER A 359 4.53 2.57 26.72
CA SER A 359 3.32 3.08 27.37
C SER A 359 2.95 4.47 26.84
N ILE A 360 1.70 4.88 27.04
CA ILE A 360 1.20 6.18 26.59
C ILE A 360 1.94 7.34 27.27
N GLU A 361 2.28 7.20 28.55
CA GLU A 361 3.02 8.22 29.31
C GLU A 361 4.40 8.45 28.71
N HIS A 362 5.10 7.36 28.36
CA HIS A 362 6.41 7.46 27.72
C HIS A 362 6.30 8.06 26.32
N TYR A 363 5.32 7.63 25.52
CA TYR A 363 5.14 8.17 24.18
C TYR A 363 4.76 9.65 24.19
N ILE A 364 3.95 10.13 25.15
CA ILE A 364 3.67 11.57 25.30
C ILE A 364 4.97 12.37 25.48
N ILE A 365 5.87 11.92 26.36
CA ILE A 365 7.16 12.59 26.59
C ILE A 365 7.98 12.57 25.29
N LYS A 366 8.10 11.39 24.66
CA LYS A 366 8.89 11.21 23.45
C LYS A 366 8.34 12.03 22.27
N HIS A 367 7.03 11.99 22.03
CA HIS A 367 6.34 12.76 20.99
C HIS A 367 6.64 14.25 21.10
N LYS A 368 6.54 14.83 22.30
CA LYS A 368 6.85 16.25 22.56
C LYS A 368 8.29 16.59 22.20
N LEU A 369 9.24 15.73 22.56
CA LEU A 369 10.66 15.95 22.23
C LEU A 369 10.87 15.97 20.71
N PHE A 370 10.27 15.02 20.00
CA PHE A 370 10.34 14.96 18.54
C PHE A 370 9.68 16.18 17.88
N ALA A 371 8.46 16.53 18.29
CA ALA A 371 7.71 17.63 17.70
C ALA A 371 8.45 18.97 17.84
N ARG A 372 9.01 19.25 19.02
CA ARG A 372 9.82 20.45 19.27
C ARG A 372 11.10 20.45 18.45
N ALA A 373 11.78 19.30 18.36
CA ALA A 373 13.01 19.18 17.58
C ALA A 373 12.75 19.41 16.08
N LEU A 374 11.68 18.83 15.54
CA LEU A 374 11.26 19.02 14.14
C LEU A 374 10.86 20.48 13.87
N ARG A 375 9.95 21.07 14.66
CA ARG A 375 9.50 22.46 14.47
C ARG A 375 10.60 23.50 14.69
N LYS A 376 11.66 23.17 15.45
CA LYS A 376 12.86 24.02 15.55
C LYS A 376 13.60 24.12 14.22
N ILE A 377 13.58 23.06 13.40
CA ILE A 377 14.20 23.06 12.08
C ILE A 377 13.30 23.78 11.05
N ASP A 378 12.01 23.44 11.03
CA ASP A 378 11.04 24.04 10.13
C ASP A 378 9.68 24.19 10.85
N PRO A 379 9.31 25.40 11.31
CA PRO A 379 8.06 25.62 12.02
C PRO A 379 6.82 25.55 11.12
N THR A 380 7.01 25.36 9.80
CA THR A 380 5.93 25.37 8.80
C THR A 380 5.50 23.97 8.35
N ILE A 381 5.99 22.92 9.02
CA ILE A 381 5.56 21.54 8.82
C ILE A 381 4.24 21.25 9.55
N TYR A 382 3.56 20.20 9.12
CA TYR A 382 2.45 19.58 9.83
C TYR A 382 2.91 18.27 10.47
N ILE A 383 2.55 18.08 11.74
CA ILE A 383 2.86 16.87 12.49
C ILE A 383 1.61 16.01 12.64
N VAL A 384 1.74 14.72 12.32
CA VAL A 384 0.75 13.67 12.56
C VAL A 384 1.22 12.83 13.75
N ALA A 385 0.44 12.83 14.84
CA ALA A 385 0.69 11.96 16.00
C ALA A 385 0.15 10.56 15.72
N SER A 386 0.89 9.52 16.14
CA SER A 386 0.43 8.13 16.06
C SER A 386 -0.65 7.90 17.11
N GLY A 387 -1.92 8.01 16.71
CA GLY A 387 -3.09 7.78 17.56
C GLY A 387 -3.49 6.31 17.63
N ALA A 388 -4.49 6.06 18.49
CA ALA A 388 -5.39 4.91 18.48
C ALA A 388 -6.52 5.15 19.50
N SER A 389 -7.73 5.38 19.03
CA SER A 389 -8.90 5.54 19.89
C SER A 389 -9.25 4.21 20.60
N PRO A 390 -10.18 4.20 21.58
CA PRO A 390 -10.70 2.98 22.19
C PRO A 390 -11.21 1.95 21.18
N PHE A 391 -11.66 2.44 20.02
CA PHE A 391 -12.11 1.63 18.91
C PHE A 391 -10.95 0.91 18.22
N GLU A 392 -9.87 1.62 17.90
CA GLU A 392 -8.69 1.02 17.26
C GLU A 392 -8.03 0.03 18.24
N THR A 393 -7.72 0.46 19.45
CA THR A 393 -7.11 -0.42 20.48
C THR A 393 -8.00 -1.59 20.87
N GLY A 394 -9.33 -1.40 20.84
CA GLY A 394 -10.31 -2.47 21.10
C GLY A 394 -10.45 -3.48 19.97
N SER A 395 -9.94 -3.18 18.78
CA SER A 395 -10.06 -4.06 17.61
C SER A 395 -8.75 -4.68 17.13
N THR A 396 -7.61 -4.29 17.72
CA THR A 396 -6.30 -4.75 17.25
C THR A 396 -5.97 -6.21 17.55
N SER A 397 -6.63 -6.84 18.52
CA SER A 397 -6.41 -8.26 18.90
C SER A 397 -6.62 -9.25 17.76
N ILE A 398 -7.58 -8.98 16.86
CA ILE A 398 -7.83 -9.81 15.68
C ILE A 398 -6.66 -9.75 14.67
N TYR A 399 -5.72 -8.80 14.86
CA TYR A 399 -4.54 -8.66 14.02
C TYR A 399 -3.34 -9.43 14.56
N THR A 400 -3.22 -9.56 15.88
CA THR A 400 -2.06 -10.19 16.52
C THR A 400 -2.28 -11.63 16.95
N ASN A 401 -3.51 -12.15 16.84
CA ASN A 401 -3.95 -13.41 17.45
C ASN A 401 -3.69 -13.44 18.98
N LYS A 402 -3.67 -12.27 19.63
CA LYS A 402 -3.49 -12.14 21.07
C LYS A 402 -4.78 -11.63 21.71
N PRO A 403 -5.11 -12.05 22.94
CA PRO A 403 -6.27 -11.54 23.64
C PRO A 403 -6.15 -10.04 23.90
N LEU A 404 -7.28 -9.32 23.87
CA LEU A 404 -7.34 -7.92 24.31
C LEU A 404 -6.95 -7.82 25.78
N VAL A 405 -6.24 -6.75 26.14
CA VAL A 405 -5.87 -6.49 27.52
C VAL A 405 -7.02 -5.78 28.23
N GLY A 406 -7.75 -6.49 29.09
CA GLY A 406 -8.90 -5.94 29.82
C GLY A 406 -10.22 -6.05 29.06
N LYS A 407 -11.30 -5.64 29.73
CA LYS A 407 -12.67 -5.74 29.19
C LYS A 407 -12.97 -4.57 28.26
N THR A 408 -13.46 -4.85 27.05
CA THR A 408 -13.93 -3.83 26.09
C THR A 408 -15.46 -3.74 26.07
N PRO A 409 -16.05 -2.62 25.64
CA PRO A 409 -15.43 -1.40 25.11
C PRO A 409 -14.56 -0.65 26.14
N TYR A 410 -13.41 -0.14 25.71
CA TYR A 410 -12.56 0.69 26.58
C TYR A 410 -13.18 2.07 26.81
N LEU A 411 -12.91 2.65 27.97
CA LEU A 411 -13.41 3.97 28.33
C LEU A 411 -12.55 5.07 27.72
N TYR A 412 -13.19 6.14 27.24
CA TYR A 412 -12.50 7.38 26.89
C TYR A 412 -11.74 7.95 28.10
N GLY A 413 -10.46 8.27 27.92
CA GLY A 413 -9.52 8.71 28.95
C GLY A 413 -8.80 7.58 29.70
N SER A 414 -9.11 6.32 29.43
CA SER A 414 -8.34 5.18 29.99
C SER A 414 -6.96 5.05 29.34
N GLU A 415 -6.06 4.23 29.90
CA GLU A 415 -4.75 3.93 29.29
C GLU A 415 -4.86 3.32 27.88
N LYS A 416 -6.01 2.71 27.54
CA LYS A 416 -6.29 2.16 26.21
C LYS A 416 -6.86 3.20 25.24
N ASP A 417 -7.22 4.38 25.73
CA ASP A 417 -7.55 5.53 24.90
C ASP A 417 -6.28 6.32 24.56
N TRP A 418 -5.47 5.77 23.66
CA TRP A 418 -4.19 6.37 23.28
C TRP A 418 -4.38 7.76 22.65
N SER A 419 -5.35 7.87 21.73
CA SER A 419 -5.68 9.14 21.08
C SER A 419 -6.16 10.21 22.05
N GLY A 420 -7.05 9.85 22.98
CA GLY A 420 -7.58 10.77 23.98
C GLY A 420 -6.49 11.29 24.92
N ASN A 421 -5.55 10.43 25.34
CA ASN A 421 -4.43 10.85 26.18
C ASN A 421 -3.44 11.75 25.43
N LEU A 422 -3.15 11.48 24.15
CA LEU A 422 -2.34 12.39 23.33
C LEU A 422 -3.00 13.75 23.18
N LEU A 423 -4.31 13.79 22.92
CA LEU A 423 -5.06 15.04 22.83
C LEU A 423 -5.08 15.79 24.17
N ALA A 424 -5.23 15.10 25.30
CA ALA A 424 -5.25 15.72 26.62
C ALA A 424 -3.89 16.32 27.01
N TYR A 425 -2.80 15.64 26.68
CA TYR A 425 -1.48 15.98 27.23
C TYR A 425 -0.47 16.49 26.21
N ALA A 426 -0.70 16.38 24.90
CA ALA A 426 0.27 16.75 23.85
C ALA A 426 -0.35 17.49 22.65
N ALA A 427 -1.59 18.00 22.75
CA ALA A 427 -2.28 18.68 21.65
C ALA A 427 -1.58 19.95 21.10
N ASP A 428 -0.62 20.53 21.81
CA ASP A 428 0.21 21.63 21.29
C ASP A 428 1.30 21.14 20.32
N ASP A 429 1.61 19.85 20.35
CA ASP A 429 2.78 19.25 19.71
C ASP A 429 2.41 18.46 18.44
N PHE A 430 1.18 18.57 17.93
CA PHE A 430 0.76 18.02 16.64
C PHE A 430 -0.42 18.77 16.01
N ASP A 431 -0.62 18.55 14.72
CA ASP A 431 -1.68 19.18 13.91
C ASP A 431 -2.75 18.15 13.52
N PHE A 432 -2.36 16.88 13.45
CA PHE A 432 -3.22 15.76 13.09
C PHE A 432 -3.02 14.59 14.06
N ILE A 433 -4.06 13.79 14.25
CA ILE A 433 -3.97 12.50 14.93
C ILE A 433 -4.36 11.39 13.96
N ALA A 434 -3.53 10.37 13.88
CA ALA A 434 -3.74 9.20 13.03
C ALA A 434 -4.73 8.20 13.66
N GLU A 435 -5.54 7.54 12.84
CA GLU A 435 -6.32 6.35 13.21
C GLU A 435 -6.25 5.33 12.07
N HIS A 436 -6.21 4.05 12.44
CA HIS A 436 -6.06 2.94 11.51
C HIS A 436 -7.30 2.02 11.49
N ALA A 437 -7.66 1.50 10.32
CA ALA A 437 -8.87 0.68 10.15
C ALA A 437 -8.67 -0.55 9.25
N TYR A 438 -8.77 -1.74 9.85
CA TYR A 438 -8.52 -3.02 9.16
C TYR A 438 -9.61 -4.09 9.42
N PRO A 439 -10.91 -3.83 9.21
CA PRO A 439 -11.92 -4.85 9.52
C PRO A 439 -11.75 -6.11 8.66
N ILE A 440 -12.29 -7.22 9.19
CA ILE A 440 -12.52 -8.46 8.45
C ILE A 440 -14.01 -8.50 8.07
N SER A 441 -14.28 -8.85 6.81
CA SER A 441 -15.61 -8.68 6.21
C SER A 441 -16.73 -9.50 6.87
N ASP A 442 -16.42 -10.70 7.37
CA ASP A 442 -17.34 -11.62 8.04
C ASP A 442 -17.05 -11.77 9.55
N SER A 443 -16.62 -10.68 10.20
CA SER A 443 -16.31 -10.69 11.63
C SER A 443 -16.99 -9.54 12.39
N ALA A 444 -17.48 -9.87 13.59
CA ALA A 444 -18.04 -8.90 14.53
C ALA A 444 -17.58 -9.16 15.97
N TYR A 445 -17.39 -8.12 16.75
CA TYR A 445 -17.08 -8.25 18.17
C TYR A 445 -18.32 -8.70 18.95
N ASN A 446 -18.14 -9.66 19.85
CA ASN A 446 -19.16 -10.11 20.77
C ASN A 446 -18.77 -9.69 22.21
N GLU A 447 -19.50 -8.72 22.76
CA GLU A 447 -19.22 -8.18 24.09
C GLU A 447 -19.36 -9.23 25.21
N GLN A 448 -20.28 -10.19 25.11
CA GLN A 448 -20.41 -11.22 26.15
C GLN A 448 -19.22 -12.17 26.16
N LYS A 449 -18.70 -12.54 24.98
CA LYS A 449 -17.56 -13.44 24.82
C LYS A 449 -16.21 -12.72 24.87
N GLN A 450 -16.22 -11.40 24.83
CA GLN A 450 -15.03 -10.55 24.77
C GLN A 450 -14.08 -10.91 23.62
N THR A 451 -14.65 -11.31 22.47
CA THR A 451 -13.87 -11.77 21.32
C THR A 451 -14.62 -11.52 20.01
N PHE A 452 -13.87 -11.50 18.91
CA PHE A 452 -14.45 -11.49 17.57
C PHE A 452 -15.03 -12.86 17.22
N VAL A 453 -16.23 -12.87 16.64
CA VAL A 453 -16.92 -14.06 16.16
C VAL A 453 -17.18 -13.93 14.67
N HIS A 454 -17.26 -15.08 14.00
CA HIS A 454 -17.72 -15.17 12.62
C HIS A 454 -19.19 -14.74 12.52
N VAL A 455 -19.52 -13.99 11.49
CA VAL A 455 -20.89 -13.59 11.14
C VAL A 455 -21.18 -13.95 9.68
N ASN A 456 -22.46 -14.20 9.37
CA ASN A 456 -22.90 -14.52 8.00
C ASN A 456 -23.69 -13.33 7.45
N ASP A 457 -22.98 -12.25 7.14
CA ASP A 457 -23.60 -11.00 6.69
C ASP A 457 -23.95 -11.05 5.19
N SER A 458 -24.98 -10.31 4.80
CA SER A 458 -25.23 -10.03 3.37
C SER A 458 -24.03 -9.30 2.76
N LEU A 459 -23.84 -9.39 1.43
CA LEU A 459 -22.74 -8.65 0.77
C LEU A 459 -22.74 -7.17 1.15
N ALA A 460 -23.89 -6.51 1.14
CA ALA A 460 -24.04 -5.11 1.54
C ALA A 460 -23.52 -4.84 2.97
N ASN A 461 -23.77 -5.74 3.91
CA ASN A 461 -23.31 -5.59 5.29
C ASN A 461 -21.82 -5.88 5.45
N ARG A 462 -21.28 -6.86 4.70
CA ARG A 462 -19.85 -7.16 4.66
C ARG A 462 -19.04 -5.99 4.11
N ILE A 463 -19.48 -5.42 2.99
CA ILE A 463 -18.88 -4.22 2.38
C ILE A 463 -18.89 -3.05 3.38
N ARG A 464 -19.99 -2.86 4.11
CA ARG A 464 -20.13 -1.77 5.09
C ARG A 464 -19.23 -1.88 6.32
N ARG A 465 -18.55 -3.01 6.55
CA ARG A 465 -17.64 -3.15 7.69
C ARG A 465 -16.55 -2.08 7.66
N LEU A 466 -15.94 -1.81 6.50
CA LEU A 466 -14.89 -0.78 6.34
C LEU A 466 -15.36 0.66 6.56
N PRO A 467 -16.39 1.17 5.88
CA PRO A 467 -16.90 2.52 6.16
C PRO A 467 -17.43 2.65 7.60
N ASN A 468 -17.97 1.59 8.22
CA ASN A 468 -18.30 1.61 9.64
C ASN A 468 -17.06 1.86 10.52
N ARG A 469 -15.92 1.25 10.19
CA ARG A 469 -14.65 1.50 10.91
C ARG A 469 -14.19 2.95 10.78
N ILE A 470 -14.32 3.55 9.60
CA ILE A 470 -14.03 4.98 9.38
C ILE A 470 -14.97 5.85 10.21
N LYS A 471 -16.27 5.50 10.24
CA LYS A 471 -17.25 6.23 11.03
C LYS A 471 -16.99 6.12 12.54
N CYS A 472 -16.51 4.98 13.04
CA CYS A 472 -16.08 4.88 14.44
C CYS A 472 -14.99 5.88 14.79
N ALA A 473 -13.95 6.00 13.96
CA ALA A 473 -12.88 6.97 14.16
C ALA A 473 -13.42 8.42 14.15
N ALA A 474 -14.33 8.73 13.22
CA ALA A 474 -15.01 10.02 13.16
C ALA A 474 -15.87 10.31 14.42
N GLU A 475 -16.63 9.33 14.91
CA GLU A 475 -17.44 9.43 16.13
C GLU A 475 -16.56 9.62 17.38
N ALA A 476 -15.47 8.85 17.50
CA ALA A 476 -14.49 9.00 18.57
C ALA A 476 -13.85 10.40 18.57
N PHE A 477 -13.45 10.89 17.39
CA PHE A 477 -12.89 12.24 17.26
C PHE A 477 -13.89 13.35 17.61
N ARG A 478 -15.17 13.19 17.24
CA ARG A 478 -16.24 14.10 17.65
C ARG A 478 -16.46 14.07 19.17
N GLU A 479 -16.37 12.90 19.80
CA GLU A 479 -16.47 12.78 21.26
C GLU A 479 -15.30 13.49 21.96
N TYR A 480 -14.07 13.37 21.43
CA TYR A 480 -12.95 14.16 21.93
C TYR A 480 -13.20 15.66 21.80
N LYS A 481 -13.65 16.15 20.63
CA LYS A 481 -13.98 17.58 20.44
C LYS A 481 -15.06 18.06 21.41
N ARG A 482 -16.04 17.21 21.74
CA ARG A 482 -17.09 17.52 22.72
C ARG A 482 -16.52 17.63 24.14
N LYS A 483 -15.65 16.70 24.54
CA LYS A 483 -15.02 16.67 25.88
C LYS A 483 -13.90 17.71 26.06
N MET A 484 -13.17 18.00 24.98
CA MET A 484 -11.98 18.85 24.93
C MET A 484 -12.15 19.92 23.85
N GLN A 485 -12.90 20.97 24.17
CA GLN A 485 -13.27 22.02 23.20
C GLN A 485 -12.06 22.74 22.57
N PHE A 486 -10.90 22.75 23.25
CA PHE A 486 -9.67 23.34 22.71
C PHE A 486 -9.18 22.65 21.43
N ILE A 487 -9.57 21.40 21.16
CA ILE A 487 -9.22 20.69 19.92
C ILE A 487 -9.73 21.47 18.70
N GLN A 488 -10.96 21.98 18.77
CA GLN A 488 -11.54 22.81 17.71
C GLN A 488 -10.80 24.15 17.57
N GLN A 489 -10.40 24.76 18.68
CA GLN A 489 -9.68 26.05 18.69
C GLN A 489 -8.28 25.91 18.07
N LYS A 490 -7.61 24.78 18.31
CA LYS A 490 -6.31 24.45 17.73
C LYS A 490 -6.40 23.98 16.27
N GLY A 491 -7.59 23.64 15.80
CA GLY A 491 -7.80 23.15 14.44
C GLY A 491 -7.20 21.77 14.18
N ILE A 492 -7.02 20.95 15.21
CA ILE A 492 -6.52 19.57 15.08
C ILE A 492 -7.51 18.76 14.25
N LYS A 493 -6.98 17.92 13.36
CA LYS A 493 -7.78 17.07 12.46
C LYS A 493 -7.43 15.60 12.57
N LEU A 494 -8.31 14.78 12.05
CA LEU A 494 -8.15 13.34 11.92
C LEU A 494 -7.42 13.02 10.60
N ALA A 495 -6.46 12.10 10.66
CA ALA A 495 -5.81 11.48 9.52
C ALA A 495 -6.16 9.98 9.52
N MET A 496 -6.87 9.51 8.50
CA MET A 496 -7.09 8.07 8.31
C MET A 496 -5.92 7.51 7.49
N ASP A 497 -4.71 7.53 8.05
CA ASP A 497 -3.47 7.30 7.30
C ASP A 497 -3.04 5.82 7.21
N GLU A 498 -3.90 4.91 7.66
CA GLU A 498 -3.96 3.52 7.24
C GLU A 498 -5.38 2.96 7.24
N TRP A 499 -5.83 2.42 6.12
CA TRP A 499 -7.10 1.69 6.08
C TRP A 499 -7.20 0.76 4.88
N ARG A 500 -7.89 -0.37 5.08
CA ARG A 500 -8.37 -1.30 4.02
C ARG A 500 -9.28 -2.35 4.64
N MET A 501 -10.01 -3.09 3.81
CA MET A 501 -10.56 -4.38 4.25
C MET A 501 -9.40 -5.39 4.33
N LYS A 502 -9.21 -6.04 5.49
CA LYS A 502 -8.04 -6.89 5.76
C LYS A 502 -8.03 -8.14 4.87
N ASP A 503 -9.18 -8.77 4.72
CA ASP A 503 -9.44 -9.93 3.86
C ASP A 503 -9.97 -9.53 2.47
N GLY A 504 -10.05 -8.23 2.18
CA GLY A 504 -10.56 -7.71 0.92
C GLY A 504 -9.67 -8.05 -0.26
N TRP A 505 -10.29 -8.56 -1.32
CA TRP A 505 -9.67 -8.80 -2.60
C TRP A 505 -10.65 -8.67 -3.76
N GLY A 506 -10.17 -8.36 -4.96
CA GLY A 506 -11.01 -8.30 -6.17
C GLY A 506 -12.08 -7.22 -6.15
N LEU A 507 -13.19 -7.48 -6.85
CA LEU A 507 -14.29 -6.53 -7.02
C LEU A 507 -14.96 -6.13 -5.70
N GLU A 508 -15.14 -7.05 -4.76
CA GLU A 508 -15.72 -6.71 -3.44
C GLU A 508 -14.87 -5.68 -2.67
N ASP A 509 -13.54 -5.72 -2.79
CA ASP A 509 -12.67 -4.73 -2.16
C ASP A 509 -12.81 -3.37 -2.83
N ALA A 510 -13.12 -3.31 -4.13
CA ALA A 510 -13.46 -2.07 -4.81
C ALA A 510 -14.76 -1.45 -4.28
N LEU A 511 -15.79 -2.28 -4.01
CA LEU A 511 -17.05 -1.82 -3.41
C LEU A 511 -16.81 -1.25 -2.01
N SER A 512 -16.05 -1.97 -1.19
CA SER A 512 -15.68 -1.55 0.17
C SER A 512 -14.85 -0.27 0.18
N THR A 513 -13.87 -0.18 -0.72
CA THR A 513 -13.03 1.01 -0.91
C THR A 513 -13.87 2.21 -1.35
N ALA A 514 -14.86 2.00 -2.21
CA ALA A 514 -15.76 3.06 -2.65
C ALA A 514 -16.65 3.58 -1.50
N GLU A 515 -17.28 2.70 -0.72
CA GLU A 515 -18.07 3.15 0.46
C GLU A 515 -17.18 3.82 1.52
N ALA A 516 -15.93 3.36 1.69
CA ALA A 516 -14.95 3.99 2.57
C ALA A 516 -14.68 5.45 2.18
N PHE A 517 -14.46 5.75 0.90
CA PHE A 517 -14.34 7.13 0.42
C PHE A 517 -15.62 7.93 0.64
N GLN A 518 -16.79 7.35 0.32
CA GLN A 518 -18.06 8.01 0.56
C GLN A 518 -18.23 8.40 2.03
N GLU A 519 -17.81 7.54 2.96
CA GLU A 519 -17.84 7.88 4.38
C GLU A 519 -16.81 8.96 4.74
N ILE A 520 -15.58 8.91 4.21
CA ILE A 520 -14.60 9.99 4.40
C ILE A 520 -15.16 11.34 3.92
N PHE A 521 -15.85 11.38 2.78
CA PHE A 521 -16.43 12.59 2.22
C PHE A 521 -17.54 13.21 3.08
N ARG A 522 -18.19 12.41 3.94
CA ARG A 522 -19.18 12.88 4.92
C ARG A 522 -18.55 13.58 6.13
N HIS A 523 -17.24 13.42 6.33
CA HIS A 523 -16.51 13.94 7.50
C HIS A 523 -15.35 14.86 7.11
N THR A 524 -15.42 15.56 5.97
CA THR A 524 -14.36 16.48 5.50
C THR A 524 -14.13 17.69 6.41
N ASP A 525 -15.02 17.92 7.38
CA ASP A 525 -14.83 18.90 8.45
C ASP A 525 -13.74 18.49 9.44
N ILE A 526 -13.52 17.18 9.62
CA ILE A 526 -12.54 16.61 10.56
C ILE A 526 -11.48 15.73 9.90
N ILE A 527 -11.78 15.00 8.82
CA ILE A 527 -10.83 14.19 8.06
C ILE A 527 -10.28 15.03 6.91
N ALA A 528 -8.98 15.28 6.91
CA ALA A 528 -8.33 16.11 5.88
C ALA A 528 -7.33 15.34 5.01
N MET A 529 -7.00 14.10 5.39
CA MET A 529 -6.16 13.20 4.63
C MET A 529 -6.48 11.76 4.97
N SER A 530 -6.16 10.86 4.06
CA SER A 530 -6.18 9.44 4.30
C SER A 530 -5.18 8.72 3.39
N ALA A 531 -4.79 7.51 3.76
CA ALA A 531 -3.92 6.68 2.94
C ALA A 531 -4.42 5.23 2.94
N TYR A 532 -4.78 4.74 1.76
CA TYR A 532 -5.12 3.34 1.59
C TYR A 532 -3.86 2.50 1.77
N THR A 533 -3.94 1.47 2.62
CA THR A 533 -2.82 0.56 2.91
C THR A 533 -2.98 -0.76 2.17
N SER A 534 -1.89 -1.31 1.63
CA SER A 534 -1.91 -2.60 0.93
C SER A 534 -0.73 -3.47 1.37
N THR A 535 -0.99 -4.71 1.79
CA THR A 535 0.05 -5.66 2.24
C THR A 535 0.33 -6.79 1.25
N GLY A 536 -0.46 -6.92 0.18
CA GLY A 536 -0.29 -7.94 -0.87
C GLY A 536 -0.46 -7.44 -2.31
N ALA A 537 -0.85 -6.18 -2.49
CA ALA A 537 -0.87 -5.48 -3.77
C ALA A 537 -0.38 -4.03 -3.57
N PRO A 538 0.93 -3.83 -3.34
CA PRO A 538 1.57 -2.51 -3.18
C PRO A 538 0.96 -1.39 -4.02
N SER A 539 0.37 -0.37 -3.39
CA SER A 539 -0.38 0.72 -4.06
C SER A 539 -1.41 0.22 -5.08
N CYS A 540 -2.21 -0.76 -4.66
CA CYS A 540 -3.27 -1.38 -5.45
C CYS A 540 -2.79 -2.04 -6.75
N LEU A 541 -1.54 -2.51 -6.81
CA LEU A 541 -0.97 -3.17 -7.99
C LEU A 541 -0.59 -4.62 -7.70
N LEU A 542 -0.89 -5.48 -8.67
CA LEU A 542 -0.19 -6.75 -8.84
C LEU A 542 0.86 -6.58 -9.93
N TYR A 543 1.96 -7.30 -9.83
CA TYR A 543 3.02 -7.28 -10.83
C TYR A 543 3.70 -8.65 -10.97
N SER A 544 4.19 -8.91 -12.18
CA SER A 544 5.18 -9.95 -12.47
C SER A 544 6.55 -9.27 -12.65
N GLY A 545 7.59 -10.02 -13.01
CA GLY A 545 8.90 -9.43 -13.32
C GLY A 545 8.91 -8.49 -14.53
N THR A 546 7.87 -8.50 -15.39
CA THR A 546 7.85 -7.73 -16.64
C THR A 546 6.62 -6.85 -16.85
N ASP A 547 5.52 -7.13 -16.16
CA ASP A 547 4.24 -6.45 -16.36
C ASP A 547 3.59 -6.13 -15.00
N ALA A 548 2.65 -5.19 -14.98
CA ALA A 548 1.86 -4.81 -13.81
C ALA A 548 0.37 -4.70 -14.19
N ALA A 549 -0.50 -4.71 -13.19
CA ALA A 549 -1.94 -4.52 -13.37
C ALA A 549 -2.55 -3.83 -12.16
N LEU A 550 -3.29 -2.75 -12.42
CA LEU A 550 -4.08 -2.04 -11.42
C LEU A 550 -5.28 -2.88 -10.97
N GLN A 551 -5.41 -3.06 -9.67
CA GLN A 551 -6.45 -3.88 -9.06
C GLN A 551 -7.79 -3.12 -8.92
N PRO A 552 -8.93 -3.82 -8.75
CA PRO A 552 -10.24 -3.18 -8.68
C PRO A 552 -10.37 -2.07 -7.62
N ASN A 553 -9.77 -2.24 -6.44
CA ASN A 553 -9.69 -1.18 -5.41
C ASN A 553 -8.91 0.06 -5.90
N GLY A 554 -7.81 -0.13 -6.65
CA GLY A 554 -7.08 0.94 -7.32
C GLY A 554 -7.91 1.66 -8.39
N LEU A 555 -8.75 0.92 -9.12
CA LEU A 555 -9.71 1.50 -10.05
C LEU A 555 -10.78 2.33 -9.32
N ALA A 556 -11.28 1.88 -8.17
CA ALA A 556 -12.20 2.68 -7.36
C ALA A 556 -11.55 3.99 -6.88
N ILE A 557 -10.32 3.94 -6.36
CA ILE A 557 -9.55 5.14 -5.97
C ILE A 557 -9.41 6.10 -7.16
N LYS A 558 -8.97 5.59 -8.32
CA LYS A 558 -8.84 6.36 -9.57
C LYS A 558 -10.15 7.00 -9.99
N LEU A 559 -11.26 6.25 -9.97
CA LEU A 559 -12.58 6.74 -10.33
C LEU A 559 -13.00 7.96 -9.50
N PHE A 560 -12.80 7.90 -8.18
CA PHE A 560 -13.11 9.05 -7.32
C PHE A 560 -12.13 10.21 -7.51
N ALA A 561 -10.83 9.94 -7.61
CA ALA A 561 -9.80 10.97 -7.76
C ALA A 561 -9.95 11.77 -9.07
N ASP A 562 -10.40 11.12 -10.16
CA ASP A 562 -10.52 11.76 -11.47
C ASP A 562 -11.87 12.43 -11.70
N HIS A 563 -12.95 11.87 -11.15
CA HIS A 563 -14.30 12.24 -11.58
C HIS A 563 -15.23 12.73 -10.47
N TYR A 564 -14.89 12.58 -9.19
CA TYR A 564 -15.75 13.05 -8.10
C TYR A 564 -15.55 14.55 -7.81
N GLY A 565 -16.63 15.24 -7.48
CA GLY A 565 -16.62 16.67 -7.18
C GLY A 565 -15.90 17.01 -5.87
N GLU A 566 -15.40 18.24 -5.77
CA GLU A 566 -14.66 18.71 -4.59
C GLU A 566 -15.55 19.23 -3.46
N LEU A 567 -16.83 19.53 -3.71
CA LEU A 567 -17.72 20.20 -2.77
C LEU A 567 -18.90 19.28 -2.40
N PRO A 568 -18.79 18.45 -1.35
CA PRO A 568 -19.86 17.52 -0.97
C PRO A 568 -21.16 18.26 -0.68
N VAL A 569 -22.28 17.63 -1.00
CA VAL A 569 -23.63 18.15 -0.73
C VAL A 569 -24.46 17.12 0.04
N GLU A 570 -25.52 17.58 0.71
CA GLU A 570 -26.40 16.68 1.45
C GLU A 570 -27.10 15.68 0.53
N VAL A 571 -27.09 14.42 0.98
CA VAL A 571 -27.81 13.31 0.38
C VAL A 571 -28.67 12.65 1.45
N THR A 572 -29.96 12.58 1.21
CA THR A 572 -30.93 11.85 2.04
C THR A 572 -31.70 10.84 1.21
N GLY A 573 -32.38 9.90 1.86
CA GLY A 573 -33.23 8.93 1.17
C GLY A 573 -34.25 8.28 2.10
N ASN A 574 -34.95 7.28 1.58
CA ASN A 574 -36.09 6.65 2.25
C ASN A 574 -35.78 5.29 2.92
N ALA A 575 -34.52 4.86 2.94
CA ALA A 575 -34.15 3.52 3.41
C ALA A 575 -32.94 3.57 4.35
N GLU A 576 -33.17 3.53 5.66
CA GLU A 576 -32.09 3.59 6.65
C GLU A 576 -31.09 2.44 6.52
N GLN A 577 -29.81 2.73 6.79
CA GLN A 577 -28.78 1.71 6.85
C GLN A 577 -28.99 0.83 8.09
N PRO A 578 -29.06 -0.50 7.97
CA PRO A 578 -29.26 -1.37 9.11
C PRO A 578 -28.04 -1.30 10.03
N GLN A 579 -28.30 -1.38 11.34
CA GLN A 579 -27.24 -1.72 12.30
C GLN A 579 -26.81 -3.16 12.08
N ILE A 580 -25.50 -3.38 11.98
CA ILE A 580 -24.90 -4.71 11.81
C ILE A 580 -24.43 -5.25 13.16
N MET A 581 -24.26 -6.56 13.27
CA MET A 581 -23.71 -7.18 14.50
C MET A 581 -22.35 -6.60 14.84
N GLY A 582 -22.08 -6.41 16.13
CA GLY A 582 -20.85 -5.84 16.68
C GLY A 582 -21.12 -5.08 17.97
N THR A 583 -20.09 -4.44 18.51
CA THR A 583 -20.12 -3.63 19.72
C THR A 583 -19.71 -2.20 19.41
N THR A 584 -20.53 -1.25 19.85
CA THR A 584 -20.27 0.18 19.71
C THR A 584 -18.96 0.56 20.42
N ASN A 585 -18.14 1.40 19.80
CA ASN A 585 -16.78 1.77 20.25
C ASN A 585 -15.76 0.61 20.26
N VAL A 586 -16.03 -0.50 19.57
CA VAL A 586 -15.05 -1.57 19.33
C VAL A 586 -14.94 -1.86 17.84
N ASP A 587 -16.04 -2.24 17.20
CA ASP A 587 -16.03 -2.62 15.77
C ASP A 587 -17.18 -2.09 14.92
N ARG A 588 -18.15 -1.41 15.54
CA ARG A 588 -19.20 -0.68 14.83
C ARG A 588 -19.47 0.70 15.43
N PRO A 589 -19.98 1.65 14.65
CA PRO A 589 -20.36 2.97 15.13
C PRO A 589 -21.69 2.92 15.89
N ALA A 590 -22.03 4.00 16.58
CA ALA A 590 -23.34 4.19 17.20
C ALA A 590 -24.45 4.30 16.14
N VAL A 591 -24.14 4.90 14.99
CA VAL A 591 -25.03 4.97 13.81
C VAL A 591 -24.31 4.38 12.61
N SER A 592 -24.91 3.45 11.87
CA SER A 592 -24.29 2.85 10.67
C SER A 592 -23.81 3.91 9.67
N SER A 593 -22.68 3.65 9.02
CA SER A 593 -22.15 4.49 7.93
C SER A 593 -23.07 4.49 6.72
N GLY A 594 -22.94 5.50 5.87
CA GLY A 594 -23.74 5.63 4.64
C GLY A 594 -24.95 6.57 4.75
N SER A 595 -25.51 6.95 3.60
CA SER A 595 -26.78 7.67 3.51
C SER A 595 -27.98 6.75 3.74
N ASN A 596 -29.16 7.31 4.03
CA ASN A 596 -30.43 6.56 4.15
C ASN A 596 -30.92 6.02 2.78
N THR A 597 -30.13 5.15 2.16
CA THR A 597 -30.33 4.63 0.80
C THR A 597 -30.16 3.11 0.70
N TYR A 598 -30.31 2.36 1.79
CA TYR A 598 -30.10 0.91 1.81
C TYR A 598 -30.94 0.19 0.72
N PRO A 599 -30.38 -0.79 0.00
CA PRO A 599 -29.06 -1.41 0.18
C PRO A 599 -27.89 -0.66 -0.48
N LEU A 600 -28.13 0.51 -1.07
CA LEU A 600 -27.12 1.32 -1.74
C LEU A 600 -26.40 2.23 -0.73
N ASP A 601 -25.22 2.72 -1.10
CA ASP A 601 -24.64 3.92 -0.52
C ASP A 601 -24.50 5.02 -1.57
N VAL A 602 -24.94 6.24 -1.24
CA VAL A 602 -24.98 7.38 -2.16
C VAL A 602 -24.32 8.60 -1.55
N THR A 603 -23.50 9.27 -2.36
CA THR A 603 -22.98 10.61 -2.07
C THR A 603 -23.03 11.47 -3.31
N ALA A 604 -23.03 12.79 -3.13
CA ALA A 604 -22.94 13.72 -4.22
C ALA A 604 -22.04 14.91 -3.86
N ALA A 605 -21.45 15.51 -4.88
CA ALA A 605 -20.61 16.69 -4.74
C ALA A 605 -20.73 17.58 -5.98
N LEU A 606 -20.58 18.89 -5.80
CA LEU A 606 -20.34 19.82 -6.89
C LEU A 606 -18.87 19.82 -7.25
N THR A 607 -18.58 19.97 -8.54
CA THR A 607 -17.25 20.35 -9.00
C THR A 607 -16.84 21.71 -8.40
N LYS A 608 -15.54 21.96 -8.28
CA LYS A 608 -15.00 23.20 -7.68
C LYS A 608 -15.58 24.48 -8.28
N ASN A 609 -15.75 24.49 -9.61
CA ASN A 609 -16.33 25.62 -10.36
C ASN A 609 -17.87 25.61 -10.40
N ARG A 610 -18.51 24.63 -9.74
CA ARG A 610 -19.96 24.44 -9.64
C ARG A 610 -20.68 24.24 -10.98
N LYS A 611 -19.94 23.94 -12.05
CA LYS A 611 -20.52 23.73 -13.40
C LYS A 611 -21.09 22.33 -13.60
N LYS A 612 -20.78 21.40 -12.72
CA LYS A 612 -21.26 20.02 -12.75
C LYS A 612 -21.51 19.50 -11.35
N ILE A 613 -22.49 18.61 -11.22
CA ILE A 613 -22.70 17.78 -10.03
C ILE A 613 -22.29 16.34 -10.34
N THR A 614 -21.65 15.70 -9.38
CA THR A 614 -21.25 14.30 -9.43
C THR A 614 -22.04 13.51 -8.40
N ILE A 615 -22.52 12.33 -8.75
CA ILE A 615 -23.25 11.43 -7.85
C ILE A 615 -22.54 10.07 -7.89
N ALA A 616 -22.02 9.61 -6.76
CA ALA A 616 -21.46 8.27 -6.64
C ALA A 616 -22.47 7.36 -5.94
N VAL A 617 -22.68 6.17 -6.50
CA VAL A 617 -23.56 5.14 -5.99
C VAL A 617 -22.82 3.81 -5.94
N VAL A 618 -22.82 3.17 -4.78
CA VAL A 618 -22.36 1.78 -4.65
C VAL A 618 -23.61 0.90 -4.54
N ASN A 619 -23.68 -0.13 -5.40
CA ASN A 619 -24.64 -1.22 -5.29
C ASN A 619 -23.90 -2.49 -4.84
N PRO A 620 -23.85 -2.77 -3.52
CA PRO A 620 -23.18 -3.95 -2.99
C PRO A 620 -24.11 -5.16 -2.93
N THR A 621 -25.03 -5.30 -3.89
CA THR A 621 -25.94 -6.46 -3.99
C THR A 621 -25.66 -7.25 -5.27
N LEU A 622 -25.98 -8.54 -5.25
CA LEU A 622 -25.86 -9.42 -6.43
C LEU A 622 -27.01 -9.25 -7.43
N GLN A 623 -27.81 -8.19 -7.28
CA GLN A 623 -28.95 -7.87 -8.13
C GLN A 623 -28.81 -6.42 -8.62
N SER A 624 -29.27 -6.16 -9.83
CA SER A 624 -29.40 -4.78 -10.30
C SER A 624 -30.40 -4.02 -9.43
N GLN A 625 -30.12 -2.74 -9.20
CA GLN A 625 -30.96 -1.87 -8.38
C GLN A 625 -31.39 -0.64 -9.17
N GLN A 626 -32.48 -0.01 -8.74
CA GLN A 626 -32.93 1.28 -9.27
C GLN A 626 -32.77 2.37 -8.22
N VAL A 627 -32.23 3.51 -8.64
CA VAL A 627 -32.15 4.71 -7.81
C VAL A 627 -32.93 5.85 -8.46
N LYS A 628 -33.84 6.46 -7.70
CA LYS A 628 -34.62 7.62 -8.13
C LYS A 628 -34.02 8.88 -7.49
N LEU A 629 -33.42 9.74 -8.31
CA LEU A 629 -32.74 10.96 -7.85
C LEU A 629 -33.66 12.18 -8.00
N LYS A 630 -33.92 12.86 -6.89
CA LYS A 630 -34.50 14.21 -6.83
C LYS A 630 -33.38 15.20 -6.53
N PHE A 631 -33.33 16.30 -7.28
CA PHE A 631 -32.34 17.37 -7.07
C PHE A 631 -33.03 18.62 -6.51
N GLU A 632 -32.43 19.20 -5.47
CA GLU A 632 -32.88 20.44 -4.84
C GLU A 632 -31.79 21.50 -4.90
N GLY A 633 -32.20 22.77 -5.08
CA GLY A 633 -31.27 23.90 -5.17
C GLY A 633 -30.42 23.95 -6.45
N ILE A 634 -30.70 23.09 -7.45
CA ILE A 634 -29.95 23.05 -8.71
C ILE A 634 -30.81 22.59 -9.89
N GLN A 635 -30.52 23.11 -11.08
CA GLN A 635 -31.09 22.65 -12.33
C GLN A 635 -30.00 21.99 -13.17
N LEU A 636 -30.30 20.82 -13.71
CA LEU A 636 -29.32 20.00 -14.42
C LEU A 636 -29.65 19.86 -15.89
N GLU A 637 -28.62 19.70 -16.70
CA GLU A 637 -28.76 19.29 -18.08
C GLU A 637 -29.32 17.86 -18.20
N GLN A 638 -29.93 17.57 -19.35
CA GLN A 638 -30.47 16.23 -19.60
C GLN A 638 -29.38 15.20 -19.89
N LYS A 639 -28.25 15.60 -20.48
CA LYS A 639 -27.15 14.69 -20.84
C LYS A 639 -26.01 14.83 -19.85
N GLY A 640 -25.49 13.70 -19.40
CA GLY A 640 -24.30 13.61 -18.57
C GLY A 640 -23.41 12.45 -18.98
N LYS A 641 -22.41 12.18 -18.16
CA LYS A 641 -21.53 11.02 -18.26
C LYS A 641 -21.75 10.08 -17.09
N LYS A 642 -21.42 8.81 -17.30
CA LYS A 642 -21.44 7.76 -16.29
C LYS A 642 -20.19 6.89 -16.44
N TRP A 643 -19.54 6.61 -15.32
CA TRP A 643 -18.48 5.62 -15.22
C TRP A 643 -18.93 4.50 -14.29
N THR A 644 -18.69 3.25 -14.69
CA THR A 644 -19.08 2.09 -13.90
C THR A 644 -17.91 1.13 -13.76
N ILE A 645 -17.68 0.66 -12.54
CA ILE A 645 -16.89 -0.53 -12.22
C ILE A 645 -17.90 -1.59 -11.79
N SER A 646 -17.98 -2.72 -12.50
CA SER A 646 -18.89 -3.82 -12.19
C SER A 646 -18.33 -5.15 -12.68
N GLY A 647 -18.92 -6.25 -12.23
CA GLY A 647 -18.55 -7.59 -12.65
C GLY A 647 -19.43 -8.65 -12.00
N THR A 648 -19.41 -9.87 -12.55
CA THR A 648 -20.22 -10.99 -12.06
C THR A 648 -19.49 -11.84 -11.01
N ASP A 649 -18.16 -11.74 -10.93
CA ASP A 649 -17.32 -12.43 -9.95
C ASP A 649 -16.74 -11.42 -8.95
N LEU A 650 -17.17 -11.53 -7.68
CA LEU A 650 -16.72 -10.66 -6.60
C LEU A 650 -15.22 -10.77 -6.32
N LYS A 651 -14.60 -11.90 -6.64
CA LYS A 651 -13.16 -12.15 -6.41
C LYS A 651 -12.31 -11.87 -7.65
N ALA A 652 -12.92 -11.35 -8.72
CA ALA A 652 -12.20 -11.04 -9.96
C ALA A 652 -11.06 -10.05 -9.72
N ILE A 653 -9.88 -10.37 -10.25
CA ILE A 653 -8.68 -9.53 -10.21
C ILE A 653 -8.09 -9.33 -11.58
N ASN A 654 -7.42 -8.19 -11.76
CA ASN A 654 -6.67 -7.90 -12.97
C ASN A 654 -5.27 -8.54 -12.86
N LYS A 655 -4.97 -9.49 -13.75
CA LYS A 655 -3.69 -10.21 -13.74
C LYS A 655 -2.65 -9.49 -14.60
N PRO A 656 -1.41 -9.30 -14.12
CA PRO A 656 -0.32 -8.73 -14.93
C PRO A 656 -0.13 -9.45 -16.26
N GLY A 657 0.07 -8.68 -17.34
CA GLY A 657 0.25 -9.22 -18.69
C GLY A 657 -0.99 -9.88 -19.32
N LYS A 658 -2.16 -9.77 -18.69
CA LYS A 658 -3.46 -10.22 -19.23
C LYS A 658 -4.37 -9.02 -19.46
N LYS A 659 -5.36 -9.19 -20.34
CA LYS A 659 -6.43 -8.20 -20.51
C LYS A 659 -7.16 -8.05 -19.16
N PRO A 660 -7.41 -6.81 -18.69
CA PRO A 660 -8.22 -6.58 -17.49
C PRO A 660 -9.59 -7.25 -17.60
N VAL A 661 -10.06 -7.79 -16.48
CA VAL A 661 -11.41 -8.38 -16.34
C VAL A 661 -12.37 -7.46 -15.60
N ILE A 662 -11.81 -6.49 -14.85
CA ILE A 662 -12.53 -5.38 -14.23
C ILE A 662 -11.92 -4.08 -14.74
N GLU A 663 -12.74 -3.17 -15.24
CA GLU A 663 -12.34 -1.90 -15.85
C GLU A 663 -13.28 -0.78 -15.39
N ILE A 664 -12.88 0.48 -15.60
CA ILE A 664 -13.79 1.63 -15.52
C ILE A 664 -14.40 1.82 -16.91
N VAL A 665 -15.71 1.64 -17.04
CA VAL A 665 -16.43 1.79 -18.32
C VAL A 665 -17.13 3.15 -18.36
N GLU A 666 -16.69 4.04 -19.26
CA GLU A 666 -17.34 5.32 -19.54
C GLU A 666 -18.51 5.14 -20.52
N SER A 667 -19.62 5.81 -20.25
CA SER A 667 -20.80 5.88 -21.12
C SER A 667 -21.54 7.21 -20.94
N THR A 668 -22.44 7.54 -21.87
CA THR A 668 -23.36 8.67 -21.72
C THR A 668 -24.57 8.27 -20.89
N VAL A 669 -25.10 9.19 -20.09
CA VAL A 669 -26.35 8.99 -19.35
C VAL A 669 -27.35 10.10 -19.65
N THR A 670 -28.63 9.74 -19.74
CA THR A 670 -29.74 10.70 -19.82
C THR A 670 -30.38 10.82 -18.43
N ASN A 671 -30.41 12.03 -17.89
CA ASN A 671 -31.05 12.33 -16.62
C ASN A 671 -32.58 12.30 -16.76
N GLN A 672 -33.17 11.14 -16.45
CA GLN A 672 -34.63 10.95 -16.41
C GLN A 672 -35.15 10.86 -14.96
N GLY A 673 -34.32 11.17 -13.97
CA GLY A 673 -34.65 11.06 -12.55
C GLY A 673 -34.66 9.63 -12.01
N VAL A 674 -34.55 8.59 -12.84
CA VAL A 674 -34.42 7.18 -12.43
C VAL A 674 -33.24 6.56 -13.19
N PHE A 675 -32.35 5.88 -12.46
CA PHE A 675 -31.15 5.27 -13.01
C PHE A 675 -31.06 3.80 -12.63
N GLN A 676 -30.70 2.96 -13.60
CA GLN A 676 -30.39 1.55 -13.39
C GLN A 676 -28.92 1.40 -12.97
N LEU A 677 -28.70 0.55 -11.98
CA LEU A 677 -27.38 0.23 -11.44
C LEU A 677 -27.13 -1.26 -11.62
N ASP A 678 -25.96 -1.61 -12.15
CA ASP A 678 -25.54 -3.00 -12.28
C ASP A 678 -25.38 -3.64 -10.90
N ALA A 679 -25.55 -4.96 -10.81
CA ALA A 679 -25.16 -5.73 -9.63
C ALA A 679 -23.67 -5.55 -9.31
N ALA A 680 -23.31 -5.57 -8.03
CA ALA A 680 -21.94 -5.47 -7.52
C ALA A 680 -21.14 -4.36 -8.21
N SER A 681 -21.62 -3.12 -8.11
CA SER A 681 -21.08 -2.01 -8.88
C SER A 681 -20.76 -0.76 -8.08
N VAL A 682 -19.75 -0.02 -8.56
CA VAL A 682 -19.50 1.39 -8.23
C VAL A 682 -19.84 2.19 -9.47
N THR A 683 -20.79 3.11 -9.36
CA THR A 683 -21.23 3.96 -10.48
C THR A 683 -21.10 5.43 -10.10
N LEU A 684 -20.42 6.21 -10.93
CA LEU A 684 -20.31 7.66 -10.80
C LEU A 684 -20.99 8.34 -11.98
N PHE A 685 -21.93 9.22 -11.69
CA PHE A 685 -22.59 10.10 -12.66
C PHE A 685 -21.98 11.49 -12.58
N GLU A 686 -21.75 12.14 -13.72
CA GLU A 686 -21.40 13.56 -13.81
C GLU A 686 -22.42 14.25 -14.72
N ILE A 687 -23.15 15.21 -14.18
CA ILE A 687 -24.22 15.91 -14.90
C ILE A 687 -23.93 17.42 -14.87
N PRO A 688 -23.87 18.10 -16.03
CA PRO A 688 -23.71 19.55 -16.08
C PRO A 688 -24.88 20.29 -15.42
N VAL A 689 -24.55 21.44 -14.84
CA VAL A 689 -25.49 22.39 -14.24
C VAL A 689 -25.90 23.40 -15.31
N LYS A 690 -27.18 23.75 -15.35
CA LYS A 690 -27.74 24.74 -16.30
C LYS A 690 -27.38 26.17 -15.95
#